data_AF-A0A8K0WP19-F1
#
_entry.id   AF-A0A8K0WP19-F1
#
_cell.length_a   1.000
_cell.length_b   1.000
_cell.length_c   1.000
_cell.angle_alpha   90.00
_cell.angle_beta   90.00
_cell.angle_gamma   90.00
#
_symmetry.space_group_name_H-M   'P 1'
#
loop_
_entity.id
_entity.type
_entity.pdbx_description
1 polymer ?
#
loop_
_entity_poly.entity_id
_entity_poly.type
_entity_poly.pdbx_seq_one_letter_code
_entity_poly.pdbx_strand_id
1 'polypeptide(L)'
;MVNWKYDLFLYIMGNLVNLFFREVVPRGSWKVPHSGPVLFVAAPHANQFVDALILQRTLRLEAGRRVSLLIAQKSVHGFIGWGSRQVGAVPVGRAQDAAKPATGLIYLPSPIDDPTLVRGVGTKFGEGEGEVQGMVFLPPGKKTTGASVDIAEIIGPEEIRLKRPFKGKLAMEQLTGRDDVDSEGNFTNTSLKGTAPGFKGTKFKLAPHTDQTKVYEAVFNRLRSGGCVGIFPEGGSHDRTELLPLKAGVAIMALGTLAEAPDCGLKIVPVGMNYFHAHKFRSRAVVEFGQPFEIPPHLVEMYRNNQRREAIGQVLDSVYQSLSSVTVNAPDYDTLMMIQAARRLYNPTGKKLPLPVVIELNRRLSMGYERYKDDERIKSLSAAVKTYNSQLRYLNLKDHQVQYAKMSILKVIFLTIYRSFKLLLLFIGTIPGLVMFAPVFVATRIISRQKAKTALAGSTVKIRGRDVMATWKILVAVGFAPTLYHFYSIVLVLKVWHDRFWGYAPDWLPLWVAYFAVWPLMVAMTFASLRFGEVGVDIFKSLRPLVLCLSPSSSFNIQTLRLRRSELSAQVTDLINTLGPEMFPDFDKTRLVPDPFKVESGPSPISPTDQKRRRDSDQSSTYGTFEVESPPALSRRSTTQSSRALPRNDSFSNIGKVGIFSTRPPSRSRSRSRSSSSGGGFGSSGFPISAFTTLDSAEGFNEASRKIREAMKNRRRKSDQIKMQMGEDEADDSDEDEEMALAFKSLLGSVVGRGGGGDGPAPMAELFAKTDPATDGDECLHDCETCTVRYPRGFSIDEDDLLYGHVKAWSTHLLVATGKTDWVRDVADEKGSVMQAIGKAEAPSNGRLMISASNMPTPHDTHDYAEPTTVLLLPSFTLVKNTHPSNVPLLISEIINKAPTTTSPLQPSTLPASLPGADPSIPSLTLEACPHSAVILMCSQRTRDARCGQSAPLLRKELERHLRPLGLYRDMHDERPGGVGIYFISHVGGHKYSANVMVYRRPNAFGQDEEAADPLPEEGGGDVGAAQGIWLARVRPEDCENLVRYTVLKGKVVKPETQLRGGFDRAKGKMSW
;
A
#
# COMPACT_ATOMS: atom_id res chain seq x y z
N MET A 1 20.65 -24.62 24.58
CA MET A 1 20.02 -25.07 23.32
C MET A 1 20.30 -26.56 23.16
N VAL A 2 19.28 -27.40 22.94
CA VAL A 2 19.45 -28.85 22.73
C VAL A 2 19.32 -29.13 21.23
N ASN A 3 20.38 -29.65 20.60
CA ASN A 3 20.50 -29.74 19.14
C ASN A 3 19.38 -30.55 18.46
N TRP A 4 19.02 -31.71 19.01
CA TRP A 4 17.97 -32.55 18.41
C TRP A 4 16.58 -31.93 18.55
N LYS A 5 16.28 -31.25 19.68
CA LYS A 5 15.01 -30.53 19.89
C LYS A 5 14.88 -29.37 18.91
N TYR A 6 15.97 -28.63 18.69
CA TYR A 6 16.05 -27.56 17.71
C TYR A 6 15.75 -28.08 16.30
N ASP A 7 16.44 -29.15 15.89
CA ASP A 7 16.31 -29.72 14.54
C ASP A 7 14.91 -30.31 14.31
N LEU A 8 14.36 -31.04 15.29
CA LEU A 8 13.01 -31.62 15.20
C LEU A 8 11.93 -30.53 15.13
N PHE A 9 12.02 -29.51 15.98
CA PHE A 9 11.05 -28.41 15.96
C PHE A 9 11.11 -27.64 14.63
N LEU A 10 12.31 -27.33 14.13
CA LEU A 10 12.48 -26.68 12.83
C LEU A 10 12.00 -27.55 11.67
N TYR A 11 12.14 -28.87 11.75
CA TYR A 11 11.62 -29.77 10.74
C TYR A 11 10.09 -29.70 10.68
N ILE A 12 9.39 -29.85 11.81
CA ILE A 12 7.92 -29.82 11.86
C ILE A 12 7.40 -28.44 11.43
N MET A 13 7.90 -27.38 12.06
CA MET A 13 7.46 -26.02 11.74
C MET A 13 7.87 -25.59 10.32
N GLY A 14 9.02 -26.06 9.84
CA GLY A 14 9.46 -25.86 8.47
C GLY A 14 8.50 -26.47 7.45
N ASN A 15 8.02 -27.68 7.67
CA ASN A 15 7.03 -28.30 6.79
C ASN A 15 5.74 -27.47 6.70
N LEU A 16 5.28 -26.89 7.81
CA LEU A 16 4.14 -25.96 7.82
C LEU A 16 4.41 -24.68 7.02
N VAL A 17 5.62 -24.13 7.12
CA VAL A 17 6.05 -22.98 6.30
C VAL A 17 6.09 -23.35 4.81
N ASN A 18 6.48 -24.56 4.43
CA ASN A 18 6.41 -25.03 3.03
C ASN A 18 4.99 -25.28 2.54
N LEU A 19 4.06 -25.56 3.45
CA LEU A 19 2.63 -25.60 3.12
C LEU A 19 2.12 -24.18 2.86
N PHE A 20 2.49 -23.23 3.72
CA PHE A 20 2.10 -21.82 3.61
C PHE A 20 2.75 -21.11 2.42
N PHE A 21 4.07 -21.19 2.23
CA PHE A 21 4.78 -20.61 1.09
C PHE A 21 4.99 -21.66 0.00
N ARG A 22 4.75 -21.27 -1.25
CA ARG A 22 4.98 -22.14 -2.39
C ARG A 22 6.44 -22.51 -2.57
N GLU A 23 7.32 -21.55 -2.31
CA GLU A 23 8.74 -21.71 -2.48
C GLU A 23 9.48 -20.73 -1.56
N VAL A 24 10.53 -21.22 -0.92
CA VAL A 24 11.48 -20.43 -0.14
C VAL A 24 12.86 -20.71 -0.70
N VAL A 25 13.50 -19.71 -1.30
CA VAL A 25 14.76 -19.90 -2.02
C VAL A 25 15.90 -19.20 -1.30
N PRO A 26 16.98 -19.91 -0.92
CA PRO A 26 18.17 -19.30 -0.36
C PRO A 26 19.05 -18.69 -1.42
N ARG A 27 19.77 -17.62 -1.05
CA ARG A 27 20.78 -17.02 -1.89
C ARG A 27 22.02 -16.55 -1.19
N GLY A 28 23.19 -16.76 -1.80
CA GLY A 28 24.44 -16.41 -1.16
C GLY A 28 24.72 -17.26 0.08
N SER A 29 24.05 -18.39 0.25
CA SER A 29 24.23 -19.28 1.41
C SER A 29 25.67 -19.74 1.57
N TRP A 30 26.39 -19.92 0.45
CA TRP A 30 27.83 -20.22 0.43
C TRP A 30 28.71 -19.10 0.99
N LYS A 31 28.20 -17.86 1.09
CA LYS A 31 28.92 -16.75 1.73
C LYS A 31 28.88 -16.85 3.25
N VAL A 32 27.97 -17.66 3.81
CA VAL A 32 27.84 -17.82 5.25
C VAL A 32 29.04 -18.60 5.78
N PRO A 33 29.79 -18.06 6.77
CA PRO A 33 30.89 -18.80 7.38
C PRO A 33 30.42 -20.12 8.00
N HIS A 34 31.09 -21.22 7.66
CA HIS A 34 30.77 -22.56 8.19
C HIS A 34 31.18 -22.73 9.66
N SER A 35 32.23 -22.02 10.10
CA SER A 35 32.77 -22.03 11.46
C SER A 35 32.96 -20.60 11.99
N GLY A 36 33.20 -20.50 13.31
CA GLY A 36 33.39 -19.23 13.99
C GLY A 36 32.08 -18.51 14.36
N PRO A 37 32.16 -17.43 15.14
CA PRO A 37 31.00 -16.67 15.58
C PRO A 37 30.44 -15.78 14.48
N VAL A 38 29.11 -15.83 14.33
CA VAL A 38 28.41 -15.05 13.31
C VAL A 38 27.20 -14.35 13.91
N LEU A 39 27.13 -13.04 13.68
CA LEU A 39 25.95 -12.22 13.96
C LEU A 39 25.16 -12.00 12.65
N PHE A 40 24.02 -12.66 12.52
CA PHE A 40 23.11 -12.48 11.40
C PHE A 40 22.23 -11.26 11.64
N VAL A 41 22.21 -10.34 10.69
CA VAL A 41 21.37 -9.15 10.76
C VAL A 41 20.38 -9.23 9.62
N ALA A 42 19.09 -9.36 9.92
CA ALA A 42 18.06 -9.62 8.91
C ALA A 42 17.07 -8.47 8.77
N ALA A 43 16.71 -8.12 7.54
CA ALA A 43 15.69 -7.12 7.21
C ALA A 43 15.18 -7.30 5.76
N PRO A 44 14.03 -6.72 5.36
CA PRO A 44 12.99 -6.13 6.22
C PRO A 44 12.25 -7.19 7.04
N HIS A 45 11.74 -6.81 8.21
CA HIS A 45 10.99 -7.72 9.08
C HIS A 45 9.49 -7.71 8.74
N ALA A 46 9.13 -8.36 7.63
CA ALA A 46 7.78 -8.35 7.08
C ALA A 46 6.77 -9.21 7.85
N ASN A 47 7.18 -10.28 8.54
CA ASN A 47 6.30 -11.08 9.40
C ASN A 47 6.87 -11.28 10.80
N GLN A 48 6.01 -11.25 11.81
CA GLN A 48 6.43 -11.27 13.21
C GLN A 48 7.24 -12.52 13.63
N PHE A 49 6.79 -13.74 13.31
CA PHE A 49 7.46 -14.98 13.72
C PHE A 49 7.88 -15.88 12.56
N VAL A 50 7.26 -15.70 11.39
CA VAL A 50 7.49 -16.55 10.23
C VAL A 50 8.87 -16.27 9.61
N ASP A 51 9.33 -15.02 9.64
CA ASP A 51 10.65 -14.61 9.17
C ASP A 51 11.77 -15.33 9.93
N ALA A 52 11.64 -15.39 11.26
CA ALA A 52 12.57 -16.08 12.15
C ALA A 52 12.70 -17.57 11.80
N LEU A 53 11.57 -18.24 11.56
CA LEU A 53 11.51 -19.65 11.23
C LEU A 53 12.10 -19.95 9.84
N ILE A 54 11.81 -19.09 8.85
CA ILE A 54 12.39 -19.17 7.51
C ILE A 54 13.91 -19.03 7.57
N LEU A 55 14.41 -18.02 8.28
CA LEU A 55 15.85 -17.77 8.42
C LEU A 55 16.58 -18.93 9.10
N GLN A 56 16.08 -19.38 10.26
CA GLN A 56 16.67 -20.49 11.02
C GLN A 56 16.73 -21.78 10.20
N ARG A 57 15.62 -22.12 9.52
CA ARG A 57 15.56 -23.31 8.69
C ARG A 57 16.53 -23.23 7.50
N THR A 58 16.59 -22.07 6.86
CA THR A 58 17.46 -21.85 5.70
C THR A 58 18.93 -22.00 6.08
N LEU A 59 19.34 -21.38 7.19
CA LEU A 59 20.71 -21.51 7.71
C LEU A 59 21.05 -22.93 8.16
N ARG A 60 20.07 -23.68 8.68
CA ARG A 60 20.26 -25.07 9.06
C ARG A 60 20.43 -26.00 7.86
N LEU A 61 19.64 -25.83 6.81
CA LEU A 61 19.67 -26.67 5.60
C LEU A 61 20.88 -26.37 4.71
N GLU A 62 21.18 -25.09 4.49
CA GLU A 62 22.18 -24.68 3.49
C GLU A 62 23.58 -24.51 4.08
N ALA A 63 23.69 -23.96 5.30
CA ALA A 63 24.97 -23.67 5.93
C ALA A 63 25.29 -24.60 7.11
N GLY A 64 24.36 -25.48 7.49
CA GLY A 64 24.51 -26.38 8.66
C GLY A 64 24.49 -25.66 10.01
N ARG A 65 24.24 -24.34 10.05
CA ARG A 65 24.36 -23.49 11.26
C ARG A 65 23.08 -23.47 12.08
N ARG A 66 23.20 -23.45 13.41
CA ARG A 66 22.07 -23.25 14.34
C ARG A 66 22.12 -21.85 14.93
N VAL A 67 21.03 -21.12 14.81
CA VAL A 67 20.96 -19.69 15.14
C VAL A 67 19.97 -19.43 16.26
N SER A 68 20.43 -18.73 17.29
CA SER A 68 19.60 -18.18 18.36
C SER A 68 19.12 -16.79 17.96
N LEU A 69 17.81 -16.59 17.90
CA LEU A 69 17.22 -15.28 17.57
C LEU A 69 16.79 -14.54 18.83
N LEU A 70 16.87 -13.21 18.80
CA LEU A 70 16.31 -12.37 19.86
C LEU A 70 14.79 -12.26 19.71
N ILE A 71 14.05 -12.44 20.80
CA ILE A 71 12.58 -12.36 20.83
C ILE A 71 12.11 -11.37 21.90
N ALA A 72 11.06 -10.60 21.61
CA ALA A 72 10.48 -9.70 22.61
C ALA A 72 9.91 -10.47 23.80
N GLN A 73 10.21 -10.05 25.03
CA GLN A 73 9.81 -10.77 26.25
C GLN A 73 8.30 -10.97 26.37
N LYS A 74 7.48 -9.99 25.94
CA LYS A 74 6.01 -10.12 25.92
C LYS A 74 5.48 -11.25 25.02
N SER A 75 6.31 -11.74 24.09
CA SER A 75 5.94 -12.83 23.18
C SER A 75 6.35 -14.21 23.72
N VAL A 76 7.02 -14.26 24.87
CA VAL A 76 7.53 -15.51 25.47
C VAL A 76 6.49 -16.14 26.40
N HIS A 77 5.24 -16.16 25.96
CA HIS A 77 4.11 -16.78 26.66
C HIS A 77 3.35 -17.74 25.72
N GLY A 78 2.60 -18.68 26.31
CA GLY A 78 1.82 -19.68 25.57
C GLY A 78 2.66 -20.54 24.61
N PHE A 79 2.07 -20.89 23.46
CA PHE A 79 2.72 -21.72 22.43
C PHE A 79 3.99 -21.09 21.85
N ILE A 80 3.98 -19.77 21.61
CA ILE A 80 5.14 -19.04 21.07
C ILE A 80 6.29 -19.08 22.08
N GLY A 81 6.01 -18.90 23.37
CA GLY A 81 7.00 -19.04 24.43
C GLY A 81 7.60 -20.44 24.48
N TRP A 82 6.77 -21.50 24.40
CA TRP A 82 7.27 -22.87 24.33
C TRP A 82 8.15 -23.13 23.10
N GLY A 83 7.72 -22.70 21.91
CA GLY A 83 8.49 -22.85 20.67
C GLY A 83 9.81 -22.09 20.69
N SER A 84 9.81 -20.86 21.22
CA SER A 84 11.02 -20.03 21.34
C SER A 84 12.11 -20.70 22.19
N ARG A 85 11.72 -21.45 23.24
CA ARG A 85 12.65 -22.24 24.06
C ARG A 85 13.25 -23.42 23.30
N GLN A 86 12.48 -24.07 22.41
CA GLN A 86 13.00 -25.18 21.59
C GLN A 86 14.09 -24.72 20.62
N VAL A 87 13.92 -23.51 20.05
CA VAL A 87 14.92 -22.93 19.13
C VAL A 87 16.00 -22.10 19.83
N GLY A 88 16.04 -22.10 21.17
CA GLY A 88 17.04 -21.37 21.95
C GLY A 88 17.05 -19.86 21.69
N ALA A 89 15.86 -19.26 21.52
CA ALA A 89 15.71 -17.81 21.39
C ALA A 89 16.03 -17.10 22.72
N VAL A 90 16.59 -15.89 22.64
CA VAL A 90 16.95 -15.08 23.82
C VAL A 90 15.88 -14.02 24.03
N PRO A 91 15.17 -14.03 25.18
CA PRO A 91 14.16 -13.02 25.49
C PRO A 91 14.82 -11.66 25.75
N VAL A 92 14.27 -10.61 25.14
CA VAL A 92 14.70 -9.23 25.33
C VAL A 92 13.55 -8.45 25.94
N GLY A 93 13.73 -8.03 27.19
CA GLY A 93 12.81 -7.15 27.89
C GLY A 93 12.91 -5.73 27.35
N ARG A 94 11.76 -5.07 27.18
CA ARG A 94 11.68 -3.62 26.95
C ARG A 94 10.85 -3.03 28.06
N ALA A 95 11.23 -1.87 28.57
CA ALA A 95 10.44 -1.15 29.56
C ALA A 95 9.00 -0.91 29.07
N GLN A 96 8.82 -0.60 27.78
CA GLN A 96 7.50 -0.43 27.16
C GLN A 96 6.61 -1.67 27.25
N ASP A 97 7.20 -2.87 27.23
CA ASP A 97 6.48 -4.14 27.29
C ASP A 97 6.09 -4.52 28.73
N ALA A 98 6.75 -3.93 29.74
CA ALA A 98 6.48 -4.11 31.16
C ALA A 98 5.64 -2.96 31.78
N ALA A 99 5.22 -1.98 30.97
CA ALA A 99 4.52 -0.79 31.43
C ALA A 99 3.10 -1.13 31.93
N LYS A 100 2.82 -0.86 33.21
CA LYS A 100 1.52 -1.08 33.87
C LYS A 100 0.84 0.27 34.17
N PRO A 101 -0.51 0.34 34.14
CA PRO A 101 -1.23 1.50 34.66
C PRO A 101 -0.84 1.75 36.12
N ALA A 102 -0.47 2.98 36.44
CA ALA A 102 -0.11 3.39 37.79
C ALA A 102 -1.34 3.97 38.51
N THR A 103 -1.29 3.98 39.85
CA THR A 103 -2.33 4.54 40.70
C THR A 103 -2.17 6.06 40.79
N GLY A 104 -3.28 6.79 40.75
CA GLY A 104 -3.29 8.26 40.84
C GLY A 104 -3.13 8.99 39.49
N LEU A 105 -2.88 10.29 39.58
CA LEU A 105 -2.69 11.20 38.43
C LEU A 105 -1.37 11.94 38.58
N ILE A 106 -0.74 12.37 37.48
CA ILE A 106 0.48 13.19 37.51
C ILE A 106 0.29 14.52 36.78
N TYR A 107 0.99 15.54 37.24
CA TYR A 107 1.05 16.86 36.63
C TYR A 107 2.42 17.52 36.83
N LEU A 108 2.71 18.53 36.02
CA LEU A 108 3.92 19.36 36.15
C LEU A 108 3.58 20.63 36.94
N PRO A 109 4.03 20.78 38.20
CA PRO A 109 3.72 21.96 39.02
C PRO A 109 4.33 23.25 38.47
N SER A 110 5.57 23.20 37.97
CA SER A 110 6.32 24.36 37.47
C SER A 110 7.00 24.03 36.15
N PRO A 111 6.26 23.98 35.03
CA PRO A 111 6.76 23.50 33.75
C PRO A 111 7.80 24.42 33.08
N ILE A 112 7.92 25.68 33.52
CA ILE A 112 8.89 26.67 33.00
C ILE A 112 10.17 26.69 33.85
N ASP A 113 10.03 26.74 35.18
CA ASP A 113 11.16 26.90 36.11
C ASP A 113 11.83 25.55 36.45
N ASP A 114 11.06 24.46 36.61
CA ASP A 114 11.58 23.11 36.83
C ASP A 114 10.79 22.04 36.04
N PRO A 115 11.09 21.84 34.74
CA PRO A 115 10.39 20.89 33.89
C PRO A 115 10.71 19.41 34.19
N THR A 116 11.54 19.13 35.21
CA THR A 116 11.93 17.78 35.60
C THR A 116 11.20 17.26 36.83
N LEU A 117 10.60 18.14 37.62
CA LEU A 117 9.85 17.79 38.82
C LEU A 117 8.40 17.44 38.47
N VAL A 118 7.96 16.22 38.78
CA VAL A 118 6.58 15.77 38.56
C VAL A 118 5.92 15.49 39.90
N ARG A 119 4.71 16.04 40.08
CA ARG A 119 3.86 15.79 41.25
C ARG A 119 2.73 14.85 40.90
N GLY A 120 2.42 13.96 41.82
CA GLY A 120 1.31 13.03 41.78
C GLY A 120 0.15 13.50 42.66
N VAL A 121 -1.05 13.05 42.33
CA VAL A 121 -2.26 13.15 43.18
C VAL A 121 -2.73 11.72 43.44
N GLY A 122 -2.61 11.26 44.69
CA GLY A 122 -2.97 9.90 45.08
C GLY A 122 -2.06 8.82 44.45
N THR A 123 -0.81 9.17 44.18
CA THR A 123 0.23 8.24 43.70
C THR A 123 0.97 7.61 44.87
N LYS A 124 1.64 6.47 44.64
CA LYS A 124 2.42 5.75 45.66
C LYS A 124 3.84 5.45 45.18
N PHE A 125 4.56 6.50 44.79
CA PHE A 125 5.92 6.35 44.28
C PHE A 125 6.87 5.78 45.35
N GLY A 126 7.60 4.71 45.02
CA GLY A 126 8.53 4.06 45.96
C GLY A 126 7.89 3.04 46.91
N GLU A 127 6.56 3.01 47.04
CA GLU A 127 5.80 2.02 47.83
C GLU A 127 5.17 0.95 46.93
N GLY A 128 6.02 0.27 46.13
CA GLY A 128 5.60 -0.78 45.20
C GLY A 128 5.22 -0.30 43.79
N GLU A 129 5.05 1.01 43.57
CA GLU A 129 4.91 1.63 42.25
C GLU A 129 6.06 2.60 41.96
N GLY A 130 6.73 2.46 40.82
CA GLY A 130 7.85 3.34 40.44
C GLY A 130 9.17 2.93 41.09
N GLU A 131 10.22 2.91 40.27
CA GLU A 131 11.57 2.52 40.67
C GLU A 131 12.56 3.56 40.14
N VAL A 132 13.67 3.78 40.85
CA VAL A 132 14.77 4.62 40.36
C VAL A 132 15.29 4.03 39.05
N GLN A 133 15.48 4.86 38.01
CA GLN A 133 15.77 4.44 36.63
C GLN A 133 14.65 3.68 35.91
N GLY A 134 13.45 3.60 36.49
CA GLY A 134 12.23 3.18 35.79
C GLY A 134 11.77 4.24 34.78
N MET A 135 10.73 3.94 34.01
CA MET A 135 10.17 4.87 33.02
C MET A 135 8.73 5.25 33.32
N VAL A 136 8.42 6.53 33.13
CA VAL A 136 7.06 7.08 33.12
C VAL A 136 6.57 7.17 31.68
N PHE A 137 5.37 6.67 31.41
CA PHE A 137 4.72 6.71 30.10
C PHE A 137 3.43 7.52 30.16
N LEU A 138 3.34 8.51 29.30
CA LEU A 138 2.11 9.27 29.07
C LEU A 138 1.20 8.57 28.05
N PRO A 139 -0.13 8.74 28.19
CA PRO A 139 -1.09 8.12 27.30
C PRO A 139 -0.93 8.67 25.87
N PRO A 140 -0.89 7.81 24.84
CA PRO A 140 -0.82 8.27 23.46
C PRO A 140 -2.10 9.02 23.06
N GLY A 141 -1.97 10.05 22.23
CA GLY A 141 -3.10 10.72 21.60
C GLY A 141 -3.63 9.93 20.39
N LYS A 142 -4.79 10.31 19.84
CA LYS A 142 -5.41 9.62 18.68
C LYS A 142 -4.48 9.48 17.46
N LYS A 143 -3.44 10.32 17.32
CA LYS A 143 -2.47 10.31 16.20
C LYS A 143 -1.01 10.55 16.60
N THR A 144 -0.70 10.70 17.89
CA THR A 144 0.62 11.07 18.41
C THR A 144 1.15 10.01 19.37
N THR A 145 2.43 9.68 19.27
CA THR A 145 3.08 8.70 20.16
C THR A 145 3.11 9.24 21.59
N GLY A 146 2.72 8.42 22.57
CA GLY A 146 2.88 8.75 23.98
C GLY A 146 4.34 9.03 24.30
N ALA A 147 4.60 10.06 25.11
CA ALA A 147 5.96 10.39 25.53
C ALA A 147 6.38 9.51 26.71
N SER A 148 7.66 9.18 26.77
CA SER A 148 8.23 8.37 27.85
C SER A 148 9.56 8.91 28.32
N VAL A 149 9.78 8.93 29.63
CA VAL A 149 10.97 9.51 30.25
C VAL A 149 11.42 8.67 31.45
N ASP A 150 12.74 8.59 31.66
CA ASP A 150 13.35 7.87 32.78
C ASP A 150 13.26 8.67 34.09
N ILE A 151 12.97 7.98 35.20
CA ILE A 151 12.96 8.52 36.57
C ILE A 151 14.42 8.60 37.06
N ALA A 152 14.85 9.79 37.47
CA ALA A 152 16.17 10.01 38.06
C ALA A 152 16.18 9.69 39.56
N GLU A 153 15.17 10.17 40.29
CA GLU A 153 15.09 10.07 41.74
C GLU A 153 13.61 10.07 42.18
N ILE A 154 13.32 9.36 43.27
CA ILE A 154 12.00 9.36 43.94
C ILE A 154 12.17 10.17 45.22
N ILE A 155 11.54 11.34 45.30
CA ILE A 155 11.68 12.27 46.43
C ILE A 155 10.70 11.90 47.54
N GLY A 156 9.51 11.40 47.18
CA GLY A 156 8.49 10.93 48.11
C GLY A 156 7.34 10.19 47.40
N PRO A 157 6.29 9.78 48.13
CA PRO A 157 5.17 9.01 47.56
C PRO A 157 4.38 9.76 46.48
N GLU A 158 4.45 11.09 46.49
CA GLU A 158 3.77 11.97 45.55
C GLU A 158 4.71 12.79 44.65
N GLU A 159 6.03 12.61 44.76
CA GLU A 159 7.01 13.44 44.03
C GLU A 159 8.13 12.61 43.41
N ILE A 160 8.35 12.79 42.11
CA ILE A 160 9.45 12.17 41.39
C ILE A 160 10.19 13.20 40.54
N ARG A 161 11.49 12.97 40.38
CA ARG A 161 12.34 13.75 39.48
C ARG A 161 12.69 12.93 38.24
N LEU A 162 12.53 13.55 37.07
CA LEU A 162 12.85 12.95 35.78
C LEU A 162 14.29 13.24 35.38
N LYS A 163 14.89 12.31 34.61
CA LYS A 163 16.26 12.49 34.08
C LYS A 163 16.35 13.54 32.99
N ARG A 164 15.26 13.74 32.24
CA ARG A 164 15.11 14.70 31.14
C ARG A 164 13.67 15.22 31.14
N PRO A 165 13.40 16.45 30.67
CA PRO A 165 12.03 16.94 30.59
C PRO A 165 11.25 16.22 29.47
N PHE A 166 9.92 16.14 29.63
CA PHE A 166 9.03 15.74 28.55
C PHE A 166 9.10 16.75 27.39
N LYS A 167 8.97 16.28 26.14
CA LYS A 167 9.01 17.12 24.94
C LYS A 167 7.81 16.88 24.05
N GLY A 168 7.38 17.93 23.35
CA GLY A 168 6.30 17.90 22.39
C GLY A 168 4.95 18.35 22.96
N LYS A 169 4.16 18.98 22.10
CA LYS A 169 2.87 19.62 22.40
C LYS A 169 1.93 18.77 23.28
N LEU A 170 1.63 17.55 22.84
CA LEU A 170 0.70 16.66 23.55
C LEU A 170 1.13 16.35 24.99
N ALA A 171 2.42 16.12 25.21
CA ALA A 171 2.92 15.74 26.54
C ALA A 171 2.77 16.91 27.54
N MET A 172 3.00 18.13 27.06
CA MET A 172 2.86 19.33 27.87
C MET A 172 1.39 19.66 28.12
N GLU A 173 0.53 19.62 27.09
CA GLU A 173 -0.93 19.75 27.23
C GLU A 173 -1.49 18.74 28.26
N GLN A 174 -1.02 17.49 28.19
CA GLN A 174 -1.44 16.44 29.12
C GLN A 174 -0.93 16.65 30.55
N LEU A 175 0.22 17.26 30.76
CA LEU A 175 0.79 17.42 32.11
C LEU A 175 0.42 18.74 32.77
N THR A 176 0.02 19.76 32.00
CA THR A 176 -0.31 21.09 32.52
C THR A 176 -1.75 21.50 32.28
N GLY A 177 -2.46 20.83 31.37
CA GLY A 177 -3.82 21.18 30.97
C GLY A 177 -3.93 22.48 30.18
N ARG A 178 -2.82 22.98 29.62
CA ARG A 178 -2.77 24.25 28.88
C ARG A 178 -2.67 24.07 27.37
N ASP A 179 -3.27 25.00 26.64
CA ASP A 179 -3.34 25.00 25.17
C ASP A 179 -2.26 25.90 24.51
N ASP A 180 -1.50 26.68 25.29
CA ASP A 180 -0.49 27.67 24.90
C ASP A 180 0.88 27.04 24.58
N VAL A 181 0.90 25.85 23.97
CA VAL A 181 2.12 25.07 23.69
C VAL A 181 2.41 25.00 22.18
N ASP A 182 3.66 25.30 21.81
CA ASP A 182 4.18 25.16 20.46
C ASP A 182 4.39 23.68 20.04
N SER A 183 4.79 23.44 18.79
CA SER A 183 5.02 22.07 18.29
C SER A 183 6.20 21.32 18.95
N GLU A 184 7.11 22.04 19.60
CA GLU A 184 8.32 21.49 20.22
C GLU A 184 8.17 21.28 21.74
N GLY A 185 7.11 21.83 22.34
CA GLY A 185 6.77 21.71 23.75
C GLY A 185 7.08 22.95 24.60
N ASN A 186 7.34 24.11 24.00
CA ASN A 186 7.59 25.36 24.73
C ASN A 186 6.28 26.16 24.88
N PHE A 187 6.13 26.86 26.00
CA PHE A 187 4.97 27.71 26.27
C PHE A 187 5.13 29.07 25.60
N THR A 188 4.10 29.52 24.90
CA THR A 188 4.06 30.86 24.29
C THR A 188 3.72 31.95 25.30
N ASN A 189 3.03 31.61 26.39
CA ASN A 189 2.67 32.55 27.45
C ASN A 189 3.45 32.28 28.75
N THR A 190 4.56 33.00 28.92
CA THR A 190 5.48 32.88 30.07
C THR A 190 5.00 33.56 31.34
N SER A 191 3.95 34.40 31.26
CA SER A 191 3.42 35.14 32.42
C SER A 191 2.72 34.24 33.45
N LEU A 192 2.28 33.08 32.98
CA LEU A 192 1.45 32.13 33.68
C LEU A 192 2.40 30.99 34.08
N LYS A 193 2.71 30.81 35.38
CA LYS A 193 3.79 29.90 35.84
C LYS A 193 3.38 28.45 36.16
N GLY A 194 2.10 28.21 36.45
CA GLY A 194 1.60 26.89 36.92
C GLY A 194 0.70 26.15 35.93
N THR A 195 0.03 25.09 36.36
CA THR A 195 -0.97 24.38 35.55
C THR A 195 -2.23 25.23 35.28
N ALA A 196 -3.06 24.82 34.32
CA ALA A 196 -4.36 25.46 34.12
C ALA A 196 -5.23 25.38 35.40
N PRO A 197 -6.05 26.42 35.69
CA PRO A 197 -6.88 26.44 36.89
C PRO A 197 -7.88 25.27 36.87
N GLY A 198 -7.85 24.44 37.93
CA GLY A 198 -8.72 23.26 38.07
C GLY A 198 -8.19 21.96 37.44
N PHE A 199 -6.97 21.93 36.91
CA PHE A 199 -6.37 20.72 36.34
C PHE A 199 -5.98 19.70 37.43
N LYS A 200 -6.58 18.51 37.38
CA LYS A 200 -6.38 17.44 38.40
C LYS A 200 -5.28 16.43 38.04
N GLY A 201 -4.60 16.59 36.91
CA GLY A 201 -3.55 15.68 36.44
C GLY A 201 -4.00 14.65 35.40
N THR A 202 -3.04 13.91 34.84
CA THR A 202 -3.24 12.91 33.79
C THR A 202 -2.88 11.50 34.26
N LYS A 203 -3.64 10.51 33.79
CA LYS A 203 -3.34 9.09 34.01
C LYS A 203 -2.05 8.69 33.31
N PHE A 204 -1.24 7.85 33.95
CA PHE A 204 0.06 7.46 33.43
C PHE A 204 0.33 5.96 33.63
N LYS A 205 1.38 5.46 32.98
CA LYS A 205 1.88 4.09 33.19
C LYS A 205 3.32 4.16 33.68
N LEU A 206 3.69 3.21 34.53
CA LEU A 206 5.06 3.03 35.01
C LEU A 206 5.63 1.72 34.47
N ALA A 207 6.91 1.74 34.13
CA ALA A 207 7.67 0.53 33.87
C ALA A 207 8.90 0.46 34.78
N PRO A 208 9.22 -0.74 35.31
CA PRO A 208 10.42 -0.94 36.11
C PRO A 208 11.69 -0.76 35.29
N HIS A 209 12.82 -0.58 35.97
CA HIS A 209 14.10 -0.55 35.30
C HIS A 209 14.36 -1.92 34.64
N THR A 210 14.68 -1.92 33.34
CA THR A 210 14.98 -3.16 32.61
C THR A 210 16.48 -3.32 32.50
N ASP A 211 17.06 -4.18 33.33
CA ASP A 211 18.47 -4.55 33.21
C ASP A 211 18.71 -5.38 31.94
N GLN A 212 19.33 -4.75 30.94
CA GLN A 212 19.67 -5.38 29.66
C GLN A 212 21.01 -6.13 29.72
N THR A 213 21.77 -6.01 30.82
CA THR A 213 23.12 -6.58 30.96
C THR A 213 23.09 -8.08 30.79
N LYS A 214 22.13 -8.77 31.43
CA LYS A 214 21.95 -10.23 31.32
C LYS A 214 21.70 -10.71 29.89
N VAL A 215 21.00 -9.91 29.09
CA VAL A 215 20.70 -10.23 27.68
C VAL A 215 21.98 -10.12 26.85
N TYR A 216 22.70 -9.01 27.01
CA TYR A 216 23.97 -8.81 26.30
C TYR A 216 25.01 -9.85 26.70
N GLU A 217 25.12 -10.18 27.99
CA GLU A 217 26.02 -11.22 28.48
C GLU A 217 25.68 -12.61 27.92
N ALA A 218 24.39 -12.96 27.82
CA ALA A 218 23.97 -14.20 27.17
C ALA A 218 24.36 -14.24 25.68
N VAL A 219 24.27 -13.11 24.98
CA VAL A 219 24.70 -12.97 23.58
C VAL A 219 26.22 -13.08 23.47
N PHE A 220 26.97 -12.38 24.33
CA PHE A 220 28.43 -12.43 24.38
C PHE A 220 28.91 -13.85 24.61
N ASN A 221 28.36 -14.54 25.61
CA ASN A 221 28.63 -15.95 25.89
C ASN A 221 28.39 -16.84 24.66
N ARG A 222 27.28 -16.63 23.94
CA ARG A 222 26.95 -17.43 22.76
C ARG A 222 27.92 -17.17 21.61
N LEU A 223 28.28 -15.92 21.36
CA LEU A 223 29.24 -15.56 20.31
C LEU A 223 30.65 -16.04 20.69
N ARG A 224 31.12 -15.85 21.92
CA ARG A 224 32.42 -16.37 22.39
C ARG A 224 32.56 -17.88 22.21
N SER A 225 31.48 -18.64 22.42
CA SER A 225 31.47 -20.09 22.17
C SER A 225 31.50 -20.50 20.68
N GLY A 226 31.70 -19.55 19.75
CA GLY A 226 31.67 -19.79 18.30
C GLY A 226 30.27 -20.00 17.72
N GLY A 227 29.23 -19.67 18.48
CA GLY A 227 27.83 -19.82 18.10
C GLY A 227 27.33 -18.73 17.13
N CYS A 228 26.08 -18.89 16.69
CA CYS A 228 25.40 -17.87 15.88
C CYS A 228 24.25 -17.21 16.64
N VAL A 229 24.17 -15.89 16.50
CA VAL A 229 23.05 -15.08 16.99
C VAL A 229 22.45 -14.34 15.79
N GLY A 230 21.13 -14.20 15.76
CA GLY A 230 20.47 -13.37 14.74
C GLY A 230 19.54 -12.33 15.35
N ILE A 231 19.47 -11.17 14.71
CA ILE A 231 18.68 -10.03 15.14
C ILE A 231 18.00 -9.36 13.93
N PHE A 232 16.77 -8.89 14.15
CA PHE A 232 16.08 -7.95 13.28
C PHE A 232 16.25 -6.53 13.87
N PRO A 233 17.22 -5.73 13.39
CA PRO A 233 17.64 -4.47 14.01
C PRO A 233 16.57 -3.36 13.96
N GLU A 234 15.55 -3.48 13.11
CA GLU A 234 14.37 -2.59 13.06
C GLU A 234 13.58 -2.63 14.40
N GLY A 235 13.67 -3.74 15.12
CA GLY A 235 13.10 -3.90 16.45
C GLY A 235 11.58 -4.03 16.49
N GLY A 236 10.91 -4.25 15.36
CA GLY A 236 9.51 -4.62 15.27
C GLY A 236 9.16 -4.99 13.83
N SER A 237 8.18 -5.86 13.63
CA SER A 237 7.71 -6.24 12.31
C SER A 237 6.77 -5.18 11.71
N HIS A 238 6.83 -5.01 10.39
CA HIS A 238 6.06 -4.01 9.66
C HIS A 238 5.80 -4.38 8.20
N ASP A 239 4.82 -3.71 7.59
CA ASP A 239 4.42 -3.96 6.19
C ASP A 239 5.03 -2.98 5.18
N ARG A 240 6.00 -2.14 5.61
CA ARG A 240 6.65 -1.14 4.75
C ARG A 240 7.62 -1.78 3.76
N THR A 241 7.76 -1.18 2.58
CA THR A 241 8.74 -1.57 1.55
C THR A 241 10.16 -1.08 1.87
N GLU A 242 10.29 -0.04 2.69
CA GLU A 242 11.57 0.53 3.14
C GLU A 242 12.02 -0.06 4.48
N LEU A 243 13.35 -0.03 4.69
CA LEU A 243 13.98 -0.39 5.96
C LEU A 243 13.69 0.66 7.04
N LEU A 244 13.27 0.21 8.23
CA LEU A 244 13.16 1.10 9.38
C LEU A 244 14.54 1.47 9.95
N PRO A 245 14.64 2.59 10.71
CA PRO A 245 15.88 2.95 11.40
C PRO A 245 16.38 1.82 12.31
N LEU A 246 17.65 1.48 12.18
CA LEU A 246 18.28 0.41 12.92
C LEU A 246 18.52 0.80 14.38
N LYS A 247 18.24 -0.11 15.31
CA LYS A 247 18.51 0.08 16.74
C LYS A 247 19.97 -0.24 17.08
N ALA A 248 20.54 0.56 17.99
CA ALA A 248 21.93 0.43 18.46
C ALA A 248 22.31 -0.93 19.05
N GLY A 249 21.34 -1.74 19.48
CA GLY A 249 21.60 -3.05 20.10
C GLY A 249 22.46 -3.98 19.24
N VAL A 250 22.34 -3.95 17.90
CA VAL A 250 23.19 -4.77 17.01
C VAL A 250 24.67 -4.38 17.11
N ALA A 251 24.97 -3.08 17.10
CA ALA A 251 26.32 -2.56 17.21
C ALA A 251 26.90 -2.77 18.62
N ILE A 252 26.08 -2.59 19.66
CA ILE A 252 26.47 -2.85 21.06
C ILE A 252 26.84 -4.34 21.24
N MET A 253 26.04 -5.26 20.69
CA MET A 253 26.33 -6.68 20.78
C MET A 253 27.67 -7.05 20.10
N ALA A 254 27.91 -6.50 18.91
CA ALA A 254 29.11 -6.80 18.15
C ALA A 254 30.37 -6.17 18.76
N LEU A 255 30.34 -4.87 19.07
CA LEU A 255 31.44 -4.15 19.70
C LEU A 255 31.72 -4.66 21.12
N GLY A 256 30.69 -4.94 21.91
CA GLY A 256 30.85 -5.50 23.26
C GLY A 256 31.51 -6.87 23.25
N THR A 257 31.12 -7.75 22.32
CA THR A 257 31.77 -9.06 22.16
C THR A 257 33.25 -8.92 21.81
N LEU A 258 33.59 -8.04 20.87
CA LEU A 258 34.97 -7.80 20.45
C LEU A 258 35.80 -7.04 21.51
N ALA A 259 35.14 -6.20 22.32
CA ALA A 259 35.79 -5.49 23.42
C ALA A 259 36.13 -6.44 24.57
N GLU A 260 35.40 -7.52 24.78
CA GLU A 260 35.75 -8.57 25.74
C GLU A 260 36.71 -9.61 25.14
N ALA A 261 36.48 -10.02 23.89
CA ALA A 261 37.24 -11.05 23.19
C ALA A 261 37.63 -10.58 21.78
N PRO A 262 38.75 -9.86 21.62
CA PRO A 262 39.20 -9.29 20.34
C PRO A 262 39.45 -10.36 19.27
N ASP A 263 39.99 -11.51 19.68
CA ASP A 263 40.44 -12.57 18.77
C ASP A 263 39.34 -13.59 18.43
N CYS A 264 38.08 -13.33 18.81
CA CYS A 264 36.99 -14.27 18.55
C CYS A 264 36.62 -14.40 17.06
N GLY A 265 37.07 -13.47 16.20
CA GLY A 265 36.82 -13.51 14.76
C GLY A 265 35.34 -13.30 14.39
N LEU A 266 34.63 -12.44 15.12
CA LEU A 266 33.21 -12.17 14.90
C LEU A 266 32.94 -11.59 13.50
N LYS A 267 32.07 -12.27 12.75
CA LYS A 267 31.59 -11.81 11.44
C LYS A 267 30.13 -11.37 11.50
N ILE A 268 29.82 -10.26 10.85
CA ILE A 268 28.45 -9.79 10.64
C ILE A 268 28.01 -10.20 9.24
N VAL A 269 26.86 -10.87 9.14
CA VAL A 269 26.27 -11.29 7.85
C VAL A 269 24.93 -10.59 7.67
N PRO A 270 24.80 -9.67 6.70
CA PRO A 270 23.52 -9.08 6.35
C PRO A 270 22.64 -10.10 5.62
N VAL A 271 21.35 -10.12 5.95
CA VAL A 271 20.36 -11.04 5.38
C VAL A 271 19.14 -10.27 4.89
N GLY A 272 18.89 -10.33 3.59
CA GLY A 272 17.72 -9.78 2.93
C GLY A 272 16.54 -10.74 2.93
N MET A 273 15.42 -10.35 3.54
CA MET A 273 14.17 -11.12 3.58
C MET A 273 13.21 -10.57 2.51
N ASN A 274 13.32 -11.08 1.28
CA ASN A 274 12.57 -10.57 0.14
C ASN A 274 11.30 -11.40 -0.11
N TYR A 275 10.13 -10.83 0.18
CA TYR A 275 8.83 -11.46 -0.05
C TYR A 275 8.15 -10.91 -1.31
N PHE A 276 7.48 -11.77 -2.07
CA PHE A 276 6.55 -11.30 -3.10
C PHE A 276 5.25 -10.80 -2.45
N HIS A 277 4.63 -11.63 -1.60
CA HIS A 277 3.47 -11.27 -0.79
C HIS A 277 3.55 -11.96 0.58
N ALA A 278 4.06 -11.27 1.60
CA ALA A 278 4.36 -11.86 2.91
C ALA A 278 3.14 -12.54 3.60
N HIS A 279 1.94 -12.00 3.38
CA HIS A 279 0.72 -12.40 4.09
C HIS A 279 -0.24 -13.31 3.28
N LYS A 280 -0.02 -13.45 1.96
CA LYS A 280 -0.85 -14.29 1.08
C LYS A 280 -0.40 -15.75 1.18
N PHE A 281 -1.38 -16.65 1.22
CA PHE A 281 -1.12 -18.09 1.20
C PHE A 281 -0.54 -18.49 -0.18
N ARG A 282 0.35 -19.48 -0.20
CA ARG A 282 1.13 -19.94 -1.37
C ARG A 282 1.96 -18.85 -2.06
N SER A 283 2.34 -17.79 -1.35
CA SER A 283 3.31 -16.81 -1.86
C SER A 283 4.73 -17.38 -1.91
N ARG A 284 5.68 -16.61 -2.45
CA ARG A 284 7.10 -16.99 -2.55
C ARG A 284 7.95 -16.07 -1.69
N ALA A 285 9.04 -16.61 -1.16
CA ALA A 285 10.03 -15.88 -0.38
C ALA A 285 11.44 -16.19 -0.88
N VAL A 286 12.32 -15.19 -0.82
CA VAL A 286 13.75 -15.34 -1.09
C VAL A 286 14.54 -14.80 0.09
N VAL A 287 15.49 -15.60 0.57
CA VAL A 287 16.40 -15.22 1.65
C VAL A 287 17.77 -15.00 1.04
N GLU A 288 18.26 -13.76 1.05
CA GLU A 288 19.54 -13.40 0.44
C GLU A 288 20.60 -13.09 1.51
N PHE A 289 21.70 -13.82 1.50
CA PHE A 289 22.87 -13.61 2.34
C PHE A 289 23.89 -12.75 1.61
N GLY A 290 24.25 -11.62 2.23
CA GLY A 290 25.26 -10.71 1.70
C GLY A 290 26.67 -11.13 2.07
N GLN A 291 27.64 -10.26 1.79
CA GLN A 291 29.03 -10.52 2.11
C GLN A 291 29.27 -10.36 3.63
N PRO A 292 29.88 -11.36 4.29
CA PRO A 292 30.30 -11.22 5.68
C PRO A 292 31.35 -10.12 5.77
N PHE A 293 31.25 -9.27 6.78
CA PHE A 293 32.27 -8.28 7.10
C PHE A 293 32.62 -8.33 8.58
N GLU A 294 33.83 -7.89 8.89
CA GLU A 294 34.38 -7.81 10.24
C GLU A 294 34.38 -6.35 10.68
N ILE A 295 34.30 -6.11 12.00
CA ILE A 295 34.40 -4.75 12.52
C ILE A 295 35.88 -4.36 12.58
N PRO A 296 36.28 -3.24 11.97
CA PRO A 296 37.62 -2.70 12.09
C PRO A 296 38.09 -2.55 13.56
N PRO A 297 39.34 -2.95 13.90
CA PRO A 297 39.85 -2.88 15.28
C PRO A 297 39.78 -1.49 15.92
N HIS A 298 40.01 -0.42 15.13
CA HIS A 298 39.93 0.96 15.61
C HIS A 298 38.54 1.32 16.19
N LEU A 299 37.45 0.72 15.69
CA LEU A 299 36.10 0.94 16.24
C LEU A 299 35.93 0.27 17.61
N VAL A 300 36.61 -0.86 17.82
CA VAL A 300 36.64 -1.56 19.11
C VAL A 300 37.45 -0.77 20.13
N GLU A 301 38.57 -0.19 19.72
CA GLU A 301 39.39 0.72 20.54
C GLU A 301 38.62 1.99 20.91
N MET A 302 37.95 2.64 19.96
CA MET A 302 37.08 3.78 20.24
C MET A 302 35.96 3.42 21.24
N TYR A 303 35.40 2.20 21.13
CA TYR A 303 34.40 1.72 22.08
C TYR A 303 34.96 1.52 23.50
N ARG A 304 36.21 1.06 23.63
CA ARG A 304 36.93 0.94 24.91
C ARG A 304 37.33 2.30 25.49
N ASN A 305 37.78 3.23 24.64
CA ASN A 305 38.25 4.58 25.01
C ASN A 305 37.13 5.59 25.26
N ASN A 306 35.98 5.15 25.77
CA ASN A 306 34.81 5.97 26.11
C ASN A 306 34.14 6.74 24.95
N GLN A 307 34.56 6.57 23.70
CA GLN A 307 33.90 7.12 22.50
C GLN A 307 32.80 6.18 21.95
N ARG A 308 32.03 5.56 22.87
CA ARG A 308 31.06 4.50 22.55
C ARG A 308 30.01 4.93 21.52
N ARG A 309 29.51 6.16 21.62
CA ARG A 309 28.40 6.64 20.78
C ARG A 309 28.78 6.75 19.30
N GLU A 310 30.00 7.20 19.04
CA GLU A 310 30.52 7.37 17.69
C GLU A 310 30.84 6.03 17.04
N ALA A 311 31.53 5.14 17.77
CA ALA A 311 31.80 3.77 17.33
C ALA A 311 30.49 3.01 16.99
N ILE A 312 29.46 3.13 17.85
CA ILE A 312 28.14 2.55 17.59
C ILE A 312 27.52 3.13 16.30
N GLY A 313 27.61 4.44 16.09
CA GLY A 313 27.08 5.10 14.89
C GLY A 313 27.70 4.55 13.60
N GLN A 314 29.03 4.50 13.53
CA GLN A 314 29.74 4.02 12.35
C GLN A 314 29.47 2.54 12.04
N VAL A 315 29.35 1.69 13.08
CA VAL A 315 28.95 0.28 12.90
C VAL A 315 27.52 0.17 12.39
N LEU A 316 26.58 0.97 12.92
CA LEU A 316 25.19 0.99 12.43
C LEU A 316 25.11 1.40 10.96
N ASP A 317 25.87 2.40 10.54
CA ASP A 317 25.92 2.85 9.15
C ASP A 317 26.48 1.76 8.22
N SER A 318 27.53 1.07 8.65
CA SER A 318 28.11 -0.07 7.93
C SER A 318 27.10 -1.22 7.78
N VAL A 319 26.36 -1.53 8.85
CA VAL A 319 25.29 -2.53 8.82
C VAL A 319 24.14 -2.09 7.90
N TYR A 320 23.75 -0.81 7.93
CA TYR A 320 22.68 -0.29 7.08
C TYR A 320 23.03 -0.36 5.59
N GLN A 321 24.24 0.04 5.22
CA GLN A 321 24.73 -0.08 3.84
C GLN A 321 24.76 -1.54 3.39
N SER A 322 25.24 -2.43 4.26
CA SER A 322 25.31 -3.87 3.99
C SER A 322 23.92 -4.50 3.85
N LEU A 323 22.94 -4.12 4.67
CA LEU A 323 21.55 -4.57 4.55
C LEU A 323 20.89 -4.05 3.27
N SER A 324 21.10 -2.77 2.95
CA SER A 324 20.55 -2.16 1.74
C SER A 324 21.08 -2.82 0.45
N SER A 325 22.23 -3.50 0.52
CA SER A 325 22.78 -4.26 -0.61
C SER A 325 22.08 -5.60 -0.86
N VAL A 326 21.31 -6.13 0.11
CA VAL A 326 20.61 -7.42 0.01
C VAL A 326 19.09 -7.29 0.05
N THR A 327 18.57 -6.08 0.28
CA THR A 327 17.14 -5.80 0.28
C THR A 327 16.74 -5.05 -0.98
N VAL A 328 15.58 -5.41 -1.54
CA VAL A 328 15.01 -4.66 -2.66
C VAL A 328 14.25 -3.47 -2.08
N ASN A 329 14.92 -2.33 -1.98
CA ASN A 329 14.31 -1.09 -1.53
C ASN A 329 13.66 -0.41 -2.74
N ALA A 330 12.32 -0.36 -2.79
CA ALA A 330 11.59 0.47 -3.74
C ALA A 330 10.78 1.52 -2.95
N PRO A 331 10.81 2.80 -3.38
CA PRO A 331 10.07 3.87 -2.70
C PRO A 331 8.55 3.64 -2.77
N ASP A 332 8.08 2.95 -3.81
CA ASP A 332 6.66 2.68 -4.06
C ASP A 332 6.45 1.34 -4.81
N TYR A 333 5.25 0.76 -4.68
CA TYR A 333 4.87 -0.52 -5.31
C TYR A 333 4.90 -0.43 -6.84
N ASP A 334 4.50 0.71 -7.41
CA ASP A 334 4.50 0.90 -8.85
C ASP A 334 5.90 0.97 -9.44
N THR A 335 6.83 1.62 -8.75
CA THR A 335 8.26 1.59 -9.06
C THR A 335 8.80 0.16 -9.00
N LEU A 336 8.41 -0.63 -8.00
CA LEU A 336 8.79 -2.05 -7.92
C LEU A 336 8.25 -2.84 -9.13
N MET A 337 6.98 -2.64 -9.52
CA MET A 337 6.38 -3.31 -10.68
C MET A 337 7.02 -2.88 -12.00
N MET A 338 7.36 -1.60 -12.14
CA MET A 338 8.08 -1.05 -13.29
C MET A 338 9.49 -1.65 -13.40
N ILE A 339 10.26 -1.69 -12.30
CA ILE A 339 11.59 -2.34 -12.27
C ILE A 339 11.49 -3.81 -12.68
N GLN A 340 10.48 -4.52 -12.18
CA GLN A 340 10.23 -5.91 -12.55
C GLN A 340 9.81 -6.08 -14.02
N ALA A 341 9.11 -5.11 -14.61
CA ALA A 341 8.75 -5.08 -16.02
C ALA A 341 9.97 -4.77 -16.92
N ALA A 342 10.76 -3.76 -16.58
CA ALA A 342 12.02 -3.43 -17.26
C ALA A 342 12.98 -4.63 -17.27
N ARG A 343 13.14 -5.32 -16.14
CA ARG A 343 13.91 -6.57 -16.05
C ARG A 343 13.44 -7.64 -17.03
N ARG A 344 12.12 -7.82 -17.18
CA ARG A 344 11.55 -8.81 -18.11
C ARG A 344 11.83 -8.45 -19.57
N LEU A 345 11.74 -7.17 -19.90
CA LEU A 345 12.03 -6.63 -21.23
C LEU A 345 13.52 -6.71 -21.58
N TYR A 346 14.41 -6.55 -20.60
CA TYR A 346 15.87 -6.67 -20.78
C TYR A 346 16.36 -8.12 -20.97
N ASN A 347 15.53 -9.14 -20.69
CA ASN A 347 15.88 -10.55 -20.92
C ASN A 347 15.17 -11.13 -22.16
N PRO A 348 15.73 -10.93 -23.38
CA PRO A 348 15.08 -11.29 -24.64
C PRO A 348 15.07 -12.80 -24.91
N THR A 349 15.99 -13.57 -24.31
CA THR A 349 16.27 -14.97 -24.66
C THR A 349 15.20 -15.95 -24.18
N GLY A 350 14.19 -15.51 -23.42
CA GLY A 350 13.11 -16.36 -22.91
C GLY A 350 13.53 -17.42 -21.88
N LYS A 351 14.83 -17.48 -21.54
CA LYS A 351 15.38 -18.38 -20.53
C LYS A 351 15.01 -17.87 -19.14
N LYS A 352 14.52 -18.77 -18.27
CA LYS A 352 14.30 -18.45 -16.85
C LYS A 352 15.65 -18.15 -16.21
N LEU A 353 15.91 -16.87 -15.96
CA LEU A 353 17.06 -16.47 -15.15
C LEU A 353 16.92 -17.12 -13.77
N PRO A 354 18.00 -17.65 -13.20
CA PRO A 354 18.00 -18.02 -11.80
C PRO A 354 17.43 -16.85 -10.98
N LEU A 355 16.46 -17.13 -10.10
CA LEU A 355 15.89 -16.17 -9.11
C LEU A 355 16.88 -15.18 -8.51
N PRO A 356 18.15 -15.53 -8.38
CA PRO A 356 19.05 -14.58 -7.81
C PRO A 356 19.74 -13.57 -8.73
N VAL A 357 19.94 -13.95 -9.98
CA VAL A 357 20.35 -12.99 -11.02
C VAL A 357 19.22 -11.96 -11.17
N VAL A 358 17.98 -12.42 -11.01
CA VAL A 358 16.78 -11.58 -10.98
C VAL A 358 16.82 -10.55 -9.85
N ILE A 359 17.24 -10.93 -8.64
CA ILE A 359 17.30 -10.01 -7.50
C ILE A 359 18.43 -8.99 -7.68
N GLU A 360 19.62 -9.43 -8.06
CA GLU A 360 20.74 -8.51 -8.31
C GLU A 360 20.42 -7.53 -9.46
N LEU A 361 19.74 -8.01 -10.51
CA LEU A 361 19.29 -7.17 -11.60
C LEU A 361 18.23 -6.16 -11.15
N ASN A 362 17.23 -6.59 -10.35
CA ASN A 362 16.26 -5.67 -9.74
C ASN A 362 16.94 -4.63 -8.85
N ARG A 363 17.97 -5.01 -8.10
CA ARG A 363 18.75 -4.12 -7.24
C ARG A 363 19.50 -3.05 -8.06
N ARG A 364 20.21 -3.46 -9.11
CA ARG A 364 20.91 -2.51 -10.01
C ARG A 364 19.95 -1.58 -10.75
N LEU A 365 18.82 -2.11 -11.23
CA LEU A 365 17.77 -1.31 -11.87
C LEU A 365 17.12 -0.32 -10.89
N SER A 366 16.88 -0.74 -9.65
CA SER A 366 16.37 0.12 -8.56
C SER A 366 17.33 1.26 -8.25
N MET A 367 18.63 0.95 -8.07
CA MET A 367 19.66 1.97 -7.85
C MET A 367 19.76 2.95 -9.01
N GLY A 368 19.67 2.45 -10.25
CA GLY A 368 19.69 3.28 -11.44
C GLY A 368 18.48 4.19 -11.57
N TYR A 369 17.30 3.64 -11.31
CA TYR A 369 16.07 4.43 -11.32
C TYR A 369 16.13 5.54 -10.28
N GLU A 370 16.55 5.27 -9.04
CA GLU A 370 16.61 6.30 -7.99
C GLU A 370 17.57 7.45 -8.34
N ARG A 371 18.70 7.12 -8.98
CA ARG A 371 19.71 8.11 -9.39
C ARG A 371 19.25 8.97 -10.55
N TYR A 372 18.56 8.39 -11.53
CA TYR A 372 18.21 9.04 -12.78
C TYR A 372 16.69 9.26 -12.96
N LYS A 373 15.89 9.19 -11.89
CA LYS A 373 14.42 9.34 -11.92
C LYS A 373 13.93 10.64 -12.56
N ASP A 374 14.76 11.67 -12.55
CA ASP A 374 14.39 12.99 -13.07
C ASP A 374 14.69 13.15 -14.57
N ASP A 375 15.43 12.22 -15.19
CA ASP A 375 15.73 12.20 -16.63
C ASP A 375 14.45 11.93 -17.46
N GLU A 376 14.21 12.76 -18.48
CA GLU A 376 13.05 12.63 -19.38
C GLU A 376 13.00 11.28 -20.12
N ARG A 377 14.16 10.70 -20.44
CA ARG A 377 14.26 9.38 -21.10
C ARG A 377 13.72 8.27 -20.20
N ILE A 378 14.00 8.36 -18.89
CA ILE A 378 13.51 7.38 -17.92
C ILE A 378 12.04 7.60 -17.62
N LYS A 379 11.56 8.85 -17.54
CA LYS A 379 10.13 9.17 -17.33
C LYS A 379 9.25 8.62 -18.46
N SER A 380 9.62 8.90 -19.71
CA SER A 380 8.90 8.43 -20.89
C SER A 380 8.91 6.90 -21.02
N LEU A 381 10.06 6.26 -20.83
CA LEU A 381 10.17 4.81 -20.86
C LEU A 381 9.41 4.14 -19.71
N SER A 382 9.49 4.69 -18.50
CA SER A 382 8.74 4.22 -17.33
C SER A 382 7.24 4.25 -17.58
N ALA A 383 6.71 5.34 -18.16
CA ALA A 383 5.30 5.44 -18.56
C ALA A 383 4.94 4.38 -19.61
N ALA A 384 5.74 4.22 -20.66
CA ALA A 384 5.47 3.25 -21.73
C ALA A 384 5.51 1.79 -21.23
N VAL A 385 6.43 1.46 -20.32
CA VAL A 385 6.51 0.15 -19.66
C VAL A 385 5.32 -0.09 -18.74
N LYS A 386 4.84 0.93 -18.01
CA LYS A 386 3.63 0.86 -17.19
C LYS A 386 2.39 0.57 -18.05
N THR A 387 2.19 1.31 -19.14
CA THR A 387 1.08 1.10 -20.09
C THR A 387 1.11 -0.32 -20.66
N TYR A 388 2.29 -0.80 -21.09
CA TYR A 388 2.45 -2.18 -21.57
C TYR A 388 2.07 -3.22 -20.50
N ASN A 389 2.52 -3.03 -19.26
CA ASN A 389 2.22 -3.95 -18.17
C ASN A 389 0.74 -3.90 -17.74
N SER A 390 0.05 -2.78 -17.92
CA SER A 390 -1.41 -2.67 -17.74
C SER A 390 -2.19 -3.37 -18.86
N GLN A 391 -1.75 -3.24 -20.12
CA GLN A 391 -2.33 -3.98 -21.25
C GLN A 391 -2.17 -5.50 -21.10
N LEU A 392 -1.00 -5.95 -20.63
CA LEU A 392 -0.76 -7.35 -20.28
C LEU A 392 -1.73 -7.84 -19.19
N ARG A 393 -1.98 -7.03 -18.16
CA ARG A 393 -2.92 -7.35 -17.09
C ARG A 393 -4.36 -7.41 -17.59
N TYR A 394 -4.80 -6.43 -18.39
CA TYR A 394 -6.14 -6.38 -18.99
C TYR A 394 -6.43 -7.63 -19.83
N LEU A 395 -5.44 -8.07 -20.61
CA LEU A 395 -5.55 -9.27 -21.45
C LEU A 395 -5.28 -10.58 -20.70
N ASN A 396 -4.94 -10.49 -19.41
CA ASN A 396 -4.52 -11.61 -18.56
C ASN A 396 -3.37 -12.44 -19.19
N LEU A 397 -2.45 -11.74 -19.87
CA LEU A 397 -1.28 -12.30 -20.54
C LEU A 397 -0.02 -12.06 -19.71
N LYS A 398 0.78 -13.11 -19.51
CA LYS A 398 2.13 -12.99 -18.97
C LYS A 398 3.08 -12.59 -20.09
N ASP A 399 4.05 -11.72 -19.81
CA ASP A 399 5.03 -11.21 -20.80
C ASP A 399 5.67 -12.30 -21.69
N HIS A 400 6.04 -13.45 -21.11
CA HIS A 400 6.63 -14.56 -21.87
C HIS A 400 5.66 -15.19 -22.87
N GLN A 401 4.34 -15.10 -22.66
CA GLN A 401 3.34 -15.65 -23.56
C GLN A 401 3.23 -14.85 -24.87
N VAL A 402 3.63 -13.57 -24.87
CA VAL A 402 3.58 -12.68 -26.04
C VAL A 402 4.58 -13.11 -27.14
N GLN A 403 5.73 -13.68 -26.77
CA GLN A 403 6.74 -14.14 -27.73
C GLN A 403 6.35 -15.45 -28.45
N TYR A 404 5.67 -16.36 -27.76
CA TYR A 404 5.36 -17.72 -28.23
C TYR A 404 3.98 -17.87 -28.88
N ALA A 405 3.24 -16.78 -29.06
CA ALA A 405 1.94 -16.77 -29.73
C ALA A 405 2.06 -16.98 -31.27
N LYS A 406 2.79 -18.02 -31.69
CA LYS A 406 2.70 -18.66 -33.01
C LYS A 406 2.03 -20.02 -32.83
N MET A 407 0.82 -20.03 -32.29
CA MET A 407 0.09 -21.28 -32.12
C MET A 407 -0.81 -21.46 -33.34
N SER A 408 -0.65 -22.56 -34.06
CA SER A 408 -1.64 -22.93 -35.08
C SER A 408 -2.99 -23.09 -34.41
N ILE A 409 -4.06 -22.62 -35.06
CA ILE A 409 -5.42 -22.63 -34.52
C ILE A 409 -5.79 -24.05 -34.03
N LEU A 410 -5.40 -25.09 -34.78
CA LEU A 410 -5.58 -26.50 -34.41
C LEU A 410 -4.88 -26.89 -33.09
N LYS A 411 -3.66 -26.41 -32.87
CA LYS A 411 -2.91 -26.66 -31.62
C LYS A 411 -3.51 -25.88 -30.45
N VAL A 412 -4.04 -24.68 -30.69
CA VAL A 412 -4.79 -23.92 -29.68
C VAL A 412 -6.05 -24.67 -29.28
N ILE A 413 -6.85 -25.14 -30.25
CA ILE A 413 -8.08 -25.91 -30.00
C ILE A 413 -7.77 -27.17 -29.18
N PHE A 414 -6.80 -27.99 -29.62
CA PHE A 414 -6.40 -29.20 -28.89
C PHE A 414 -5.91 -28.88 -27.47
N LEU A 415 -5.09 -27.84 -27.31
CA LEU A 415 -4.57 -27.45 -26.00
C LEU A 415 -5.66 -26.90 -25.08
N THR A 416 -6.64 -26.16 -25.61
CA THR A 416 -7.81 -25.69 -24.87
C THR A 416 -8.65 -26.87 -24.42
N ILE A 417 -8.96 -27.83 -25.31
CA ILE A 417 -9.70 -29.06 -24.95
C ILE A 417 -8.95 -29.86 -23.88
N TYR A 418 -7.65 -30.10 -24.08
CA TYR A 418 -6.83 -30.83 -23.10
C TYR A 418 -6.79 -30.13 -21.74
N ARG A 419 -6.63 -28.80 -21.70
CA ARG A 419 -6.61 -28.03 -20.45
C ARG A 419 -7.97 -27.95 -19.79
N SER A 420 -9.05 -27.81 -20.55
CA SER A 420 -10.42 -27.85 -20.04
C SER A 420 -10.76 -29.23 -19.47
N PHE A 421 -10.40 -30.31 -20.16
CA PHE A 421 -10.58 -31.68 -19.66
C PHE A 421 -9.73 -31.96 -18.42
N LYS A 422 -8.45 -31.55 -18.44
CA LYS A 422 -7.56 -31.66 -17.27
C LYS A 422 -8.09 -30.85 -16.09
N LEU A 423 -8.60 -29.65 -16.33
CA LEU A 423 -9.22 -28.81 -15.29
C LEU A 423 -10.47 -29.48 -14.73
N LEU A 424 -11.33 -30.05 -15.58
CA LEU A 424 -12.54 -30.77 -15.18
C LEU A 424 -12.21 -32.01 -14.32
N LEU A 425 -11.27 -32.86 -14.78
CA LEU A 425 -10.84 -34.05 -14.04
C LEU A 425 -10.27 -33.67 -12.67
N LEU A 426 -9.44 -32.62 -12.64
CA LEU A 426 -8.90 -32.14 -11.39
C LEU A 426 -9.97 -31.49 -10.49
N PHE A 427 -10.96 -30.80 -11.06
CA PHE A 427 -12.08 -30.20 -10.32
C PHE A 427 -12.88 -31.27 -9.58
N ILE A 428 -13.21 -32.39 -10.25
CA ILE A 428 -13.94 -33.52 -9.64
C ILE A 428 -13.18 -34.09 -8.43
N GLY A 429 -11.85 -34.26 -8.53
CA GLY A 429 -11.05 -34.82 -7.44
C GLY A 429 -10.79 -33.87 -6.26
N THR A 430 -11.07 -32.57 -6.39
CA THR A 430 -10.56 -31.55 -5.45
C THR A 430 -11.64 -30.74 -4.76
N ILE A 431 -12.86 -30.71 -5.32
CA ILE A 431 -14.06 -30.17 -4.66
C ILE A 431 -14.26 -30.77 -3.26
N PRO A 432 -14.22 -32.11 -3.07
CA PRO A 432 -14.45 -32.67 -1.73
C PRO A 432 -13.42 -32.16 -0.73
N GLY A 433 -12.13 -32.14 -1.11
CA GLY A 433 -11.07 -31.62 -0.25
C GLY A 433 -11.21 -30.12 0.06
N LEU A 434 -11.70 -29.32 -0.89
CA LEU A 434 -11.90 -27.88 -0.70
C LEU A 434 -13.08 -27.60 0.23
N VAL A 435 -14.20 -28.31 0.05
CA VAL A 435 -15.37 -28.21 0.94
C VAL A 435 -15.00 -28.60 2.37
N MET A 436 -14.25 -29.69 2.54
CA MET A 436 -13.78 -30.15 3.85
C MET A 436 -12.80 -29.18 4.51
N PHE A 437 -12.00 -28.44 3.73
CA PHE A 437 -11.03 -27.49 4.28
C PHE A 437 -11.55 -26.04 4.33
N ALA A 438 -12.71 -25.75 3.73
CA ALA A 438 -13.32 -24.43 3.71
C ALA A 438 -13.52 -23.80 5.11
N PRO A 439 -13.94 -24.55 6.15
CA PRO A 439 -14.04 -23.99 7.50
C PRO A 439 -12.71 -23.46 8.02
N VAL A 440 -11.59 -24.11 7.68
CA VAL A 440 -10.25 -23.68 8.06
C VAL A 440 -9.88 -22.37 7.34
N PHE A 441 -10.19 -22.24 6.05
CA PHE A 441 -9.97 -20.98 5.33
C PHE A 441 -10.80 -19.82 5.88
N VAL A 442 -12.07 -20.05 6.20
CA VAL A 442 -12.95 -19.04 6.79
C VAL A 442 -12.45 -18.63 8.17
N ALA A 443 -12.17 -19.60 9.05
CA ALA A 443 -11.68 -19.34 10.40
C ALA A 443 -10.32 -18.61 10.39
N THR A 444 -9.38 -19.06 9.57
CA THR A 444 -8.07 -18.39 9.43
C THR A 444 -8.23 -16.96 8.89
N ARG A 445 -9.14 -16.70 7.93
CA ARG A 445 -9.43 -15.35 7.41
C ARG A 445 -10.03 -14.44 8.49
N ILE A 446 -11.02 -14.90 9.24
CA ILE A 446 -11.70 -14.10 10.28
C ILE A 446 -10.72 -13.77 11.42
N ILE A 447 -10.08 -14.80 11.99
CA ILE A 447 -9.21 -14.65 13.16
C ILE A 447 -7.96 -13.82 12.80
N SER A 448 -7.33 -14.08 11.65
CA SER A 448 -6.15 -13.30 11.24
C SER A 448 -6.49 -11.82 11.02
N ARG A 449 -7.65 -11.49 10.44
CA ARG A 449 -8.11 -10.09 10.28
C ARG A 449 -8.41 -9.44 11.62
N GLN A 450 -9.08 -10.14 12.53
CA GLN A 450 -9.35 -9.61 13.87
C GLN A 450 -8.05 -9.30 14.62
N LYS A 451 -7.07 -10.21 14.56
CA LYS A 451 -5.75 -10.02 15.18
C LYS A 451 -4.92 -8.94 14.49
N ALA A 452 -5.02 -8.78 13.17
CA ALA A 452 -4.41 -7.67 12.44
C ALA A 452 -4.96 -6.32 12.92
N LYS A 453 -6.29 -6.19 13.07
CA LYS A 453 -6.92 -4.98 13.63
C LYS A 453 -6.45 -4.67 15.06
N THR A 454 -6.36 -5.67 15.93
CA THR A 454 -5.82 -5.50 17.28
C THR A 454 -4.35 -5.07 17.26
N ALA A 455 -3.53 -5.66 16.38
CA ALA A 455 -2.12 -5.31 16.24
C ALA A 455 -1.93 -3.88 15.70
N LEU A 456 -2.81 -3.43 14.80
CA LEU A 456 -2.83 -2.07 14.28
C LEU A 456 -3.19 -1.07 15.37
N ALA A 457 -4.23 -1.35 16.17
CA ALA A 457 -4.63 -0.49 17.28
C ALA A 457 -3.54 -0.34 18.36
N GLY A 458 -2.70 -1.36 18.55
CA GLY A 458 -1.61 -1.38 19.53
C GLY A 458 -0.26 -0.84 19.05
N SER A 459 -0.11 -0.43 17.79
CA SER A 459 1.19 -0.03 17.23
C SER A 459 1.11 1.22 16.36
N THR A 460 2.03 2.15 16.59
CA THR A 460 2.17 3.37 15.78
C THR A 460 3.03 3.16 14.53
N VAL A 461 3.80 2.07 14.49
CA VAL A 461 4.77 1.76 13.42
C VAL A 461 4.12 0.98 12.27
N LYS A 462 3.12 0.16 12.58
CA LYS A 462 2.38 -0.67 11.61
C LYS A 462 1.44 0.19 10.78
N ILE A 463 1.34 -0.12 9.49
CA ILE A 463 0.42 0.54 8.57
C ILE A 463 -0.85 -0.29 8.43
N ARG A 464 -0.73 -1.58 8.06
CA ARG A 464 -1.87 -2.48 7.77
C ARG A 464 -2.00 -3.66 8.74
N GLY A 465 -0.97 -3.94 9.55
CA GLY A 465 -0.93 -5.10 10.43
C GLY A 465 -0.90 -6.44 9.68
N ARG A 466 -0.41 -6.45 8.42
CA ARG A 466 -0.30 -7.68 7.61
C ARG A 466 0.78 -8.61 8.16
N ASP A 467 1.75 -8.06 8.88
CA ASP A 467 2.87 -8.73 9.52
C ASP A 467 2.49 -9.85 10.51
N VAL A 468 1.29 -9.78 11.08
CA VAL A 468 0.77 -10.84 11.97
C VAL A 468 -0.09 -11.88 11.26
N MET A 469 -0.55 -11.61 10.03
CA MET A 469 -1.53 -12.46 9.36
C MET A 469 -0.98 -13.84 9.04
N ALA A 470 0.24 -13.94 8.49
CA ALA A 470 0.85 -15.23 8.15
C ALA A 470 0.97 -16.12 9.39
N THR A 471 1.43 -15.54 10.51
CA THR A 471 1.54 -16.26 11.79
C THR A 471 0.20 -16.82 12.23
N TRP A 472 -0.85 -15.98 12.29
CA TRP A 472 -2.15 -16.42 12.79
C TRP A 472 -2.83 -17.40 11.83
N LYS A 473 -2.63 -17.27 10.52
CA LYS A 473 -3.10 -18.27 9.54
C LYS A 473 -2.47 -19.64 9.80
N ILE A 474 -1.15 -19.69 10.03
CA ILE A 474 -0.45 -20.95 10.35
C ILE A 474 -0.93 -21.51 11.69
N LEU A 475 -0.98 -20.70 12.75
CA LEU A 475 -1.38 -21.17 14.09
C LEU A 475 -2.82 -21.70 14.12
N VAL A 476 -3.76 -20.98 13.50
CA VAL A 476 -5.16 -21.42 13.42
C VAL A 476 -5.25 -22.70 12.58
N ALA A 477 -4.54 -22.81 11.46
CA ALA A 477 -4.54 -24.02 10.65
C ALA A 477 -3.96 -25.23 11.40
N VAL A 478 -2.88 -25.06 12.16
CA VAL A 478 -2.23 -26.12 12.96
C VAL A 478 -3.15 -26.65 14.05
N GLY A 479 -3.93 -25.78 14.70
CA GLY A 479 -4.88 -26.21 15.73
C GLY A 479 -6.17 -26.78 15.14
N PHE A 480 -6.76 -26.08 14.17
CA PHE A 480 -8.12 -26.33 13.72
C PHE A 480 -8.22 -27.42 12.64
N ALA A 481 -7.22 -27.58 11.77
CA ALA A 481 -7.27 -28.62 10.73
C ALA A 481 -7.24 -30.04 11.31
N PRO A 482 -6.35 -30.40 12.26
CA PRO A 482 -6.37 -31.74 12.88
C PRO A 482 -7.66 -32.02 13.62
N THR A 483 -8.20 -31.05 14.38
CA THR A 483 -9.49 -31.22 15.08
C THR A 483 -10.63 -31.51 14.11
N LEU A 484 -10.62 -30.84 12.96
CA LEU A 484 -11.63 -31.04 11.91
C LEU A 484 -11.48 -32.42 11.25
N TYR A 485 -10.24 -32.88 11.01
CA TYR A 485 -9.98 -34.23 10.50
C TYR A 485 -10.40 -35.32 11.48
N HIS A 486 -10.17 -35.12 12.78
CA HIS A 486 -10.67 -36.03 13.81
C HIS A 486 -12.20 -36.05 13.82
N PHE A 487 -12.86 -34.89 13.74
CA PHE A 487 -14.32 -34.80 13.66
C PHE A 487 -14.87 -35.58 12.45
N TYR A 488 -14.33 -35.34 11.25
CA TYR A 488 -14.77 -36.07 10.05
C TYR A 488 -14.52 -37.56 10.13
N SER A 489 -13.38 -37.97 10.70
CA SER A 489 -13.06 -39.39 10.89
C SER A 489 -14.03 -40.06 11.86
N ILE A 490 -14.41 -39.38 12.96
CA ILE A 490 -15.40 -39.87 13.91
C ILE A 490 -16.77 -40.02 13.26
N VAL A 491 -17.24 -39.01 12.52
CA VAL A 491 -18.54 -39.07 11.81
C VAL A 491 -18.59 -40.24 10.83
N LEU A 492 -17.51 -40.46 10.06
CA LEU A 492 -17.43 -41.59 9.13
C LEU A 492 -17.40 -42.93 9.85
N VAL A 493 -16.66 -43.05 10.96
CA VAL A 493 -16.63 -44.28 11.77
C VAL A 493 -17.99 -44.57 12.40
N LEU A 494 -18.72 -43.56 12.86
CA LEU A 494 -20.10 -43.71 13.34
C LEU A 494 -21.03 -44.20 12.22
N LYS A 495 -20.84 -43.73 10.99
CA LYS A 495 -21.61 -44.19 9.82
C LYS A 495 -21.25 -45.63 9.42
N VAL A 496 -19.98 -46.02 9.54
CA VAL A 496 -19.53 -47.42 9.35
C VAL A 496 -20.12 -48.32 10.44
N TRP A 497 -20.25 -47.83 11.67
CA TRP A 497 -20.88 -48.57 12.76
C TRP A 497 -22.39 -48.77 12.55
N HIS A 498 -23.12 -47.75 12.08
CA HIS A 498 -24.58 -47.80 11.89
C HIS A 498 -25.01 -48.61 10.66
N ASP A 499 -24.46 -48.32 9.47
CA ASP A 499 -24.93 -48.90 8.20
C ASP A 499 -23.82 -49.56 7.36
N ARG A 500 -22.65 -49.81 7.96
CA ARG A 500 -21.45 -50.27 7.22
C ARG A 500 -21.15 -49.40 5.99
N PHE A 501 -21.41 -48.10 6.10
CA PHE A 501 -21.29 -47.14 5.01
C PHE A 501 -22.12 -47.55 3.77
N TRP A 502 -23.44 -47.68 3.94
CA TRP A 502 -24.36 -48.14 2.88
C TRP A 502 -24.00 -49.52 2.31
N GLY A 503 -23.47 -50.42 3.15
CA GLY A 503 -23.09 -51.78 2.75
C GLY A 503 -21.79 -51.89 1.92
N TYR A 504 -21.06 -50.79 1.69
CA TYR A 504 -19.77 -50.85 0.98
C TYR A 504 -18.61 -51.33 1.87
N ALA A 505 -18.72 -51.23 3.19
CA ALA A 505 -17.69 -51.72 4.11
C ALA A 505 -17.96 -53.18 4.51
N PRO A 506 -16.95 -54.07 4.43
CA PRO A 506 -17.14 -55.46 4.81
C PRO A 506 -17.33 -55.63 6.33
N ASP A 507 -18.10 -56.64 6.74
CA ASP A 507 -18.50 -56.86 8.14
C ASP A 507 -17.33 -57.15 9.08
N TRP A 508 -16.23 -57.69 8.55
CA TRP A 508 -15.02 -58.00 9.30
C TRP A 508 -14.12 -56.78 9.57
N LEU A 509 -14.44 -55.59 9.02
CA LEU A 509 -13.62 -54.39 9.20
C LEU A 509 -13.77 -53.83 10.63
N PRO A 510 -12.68 -53.77 11.42
CA PRO A 510 -12.72 -53.17 12.75
C PRO A 510 -12.85 -51.64 12.66
N LEU A 511 -13.63 -51.03 13.56
CA LEU A 511 -13.84 -49.57 13.59
C LEU A 511 -12.54 -48.77 13.79
N TRP A 512 -11.58 -49.31 14.55
CA TRP A 512 -10.28 -48.67 14.75
C TRP A 512 -9.44 -48.67 13.47
N VAL A 513 -9.49 -49.74 12.67
CA VAL A 513 -8.83 -49.80 11.35
C VAL A 513 -9.47 -48.80 10.40
N ALA A 514 -10.80 -48.68 10.40
CA ALA A 514 -11.50 -47.67 9.60
C ALA A 514 -11.06 -46.25 9.98
N TYR A 515 -10.92 -45.95 11.27
CA TYR A 515 -10.41 -44.65 11.74
C TYR A 515 -8.99 -44.36 11.25
N PHE A 516 -8.06 -45.30 11.45
CA PHE A 516 -6.66 -45.13 11.03
C PHE A 516 -6.46 -45.14 9.51
N ALA A 517 -7.43 -45.65 8.74
CA ALA A 517 -7.44 -45.54 7.28
C ALA A 517 -8.01 -44.20 6.80
N VAL A 518 -9.11 -43.74 7.41
CA VAL A 518 -9.81 -42.51 7.02
C VAL A 518 -8.99 -41.26 7.37
N TRP A 519 -8.35 -41.21 8.55
CA TRP A 519 -7.65 -40.00 8.98
C TRP A 519 -6.49 -39.59 8.05
N PRO A 520 -5.56 -40.49 7.64
CA PRO A 520 -4.54 -40.17 6.64
C PRO A 520 -5.13 -39.86 5.26
N LEU A 521 -6.22 -40.53 4.88
CA LEU A 521 -6.92 -40.26 3.61
C LEU A 521 -7.45 -38.81 3.58
N MET A 522 -7.99 -38.31 4.69
CA MET A 522 -8.43 -36.90 4.80
C MET A 522 -7.27 -35.92 4.63
N VAL A 523 -6.13 -36.19 5.25
CA VAL A 523 -4.91 -35.37 5.10
C VAL A 523 -4.39 -35.41 3.66
N ALA A 524 -4.42 -36.58 3.00
CA ALA A 524 -4.01 -36.73 1.62
C ALA A 524 -4.96 -35.97 0.66
N MET A 525 -6.27 -36.04 0.87
CA MET A 525 -7.27 -35.33 0.07
C MET A 525 -7.15 -33.80 0.21
N THR A 526 -6.93 -33.29 1.41
CA THR A 526 -6.72 -31.84 1.60
C THR A 526 -5.40 -31.39 1.00
N PHE A 527 -4.32 -32.16 1.14
CA PHE A 527 -3.04 -31.86 0.48
C PHE A 527 -3.17 -31.87 -1.05
N ALA A 528 -3.90 -32.83 -1.62
CA ALA A 528 -4.18 -32.90 -3.05
C ALA A 528 -5.01 -31.68 -3.52
N SER A 529 -6.02 -31.27 -2.75
CA SER A 529 -6.83 -30.08 -3.03
C SER A 529 -6.00 -28.78 -2.96
N LEU A 530 -5.12 -28.64 -1.97
CA LEU A 530 -4.20 -27.49 -1.86
C LEU A 530 -3.22 -27.42 -3.03
N ARG A 531 -2.61 -28.56 -3.41
CA ARG A 531 -1.73 -28.66 -4.58
C ARG A 531 -2.48 -28.40 -5.88
N PHE A 532 -3.74 -28.81 -5.96
CA PHE A 532 -4.59 -28.47 -7.09
C PHE A 532 -4.92 -26.99 -7.15
N GLY A 533 -5.21 -26.32 -6.03
CA GLY A 533 -5.43 -24.87 -6.03
C GLY A 533 -4.29 -24.10 -6.72
N GLU A 534 -3.06 -24.60 -6.64
CA GLU A 534 -1.93 -24.01 -7.39
C GLU A 534 -1.96 -24.32 -8.89
N VAL A 535 -2.07 -25.60 -9.25
CA VAL A 535 -1.95 -26.06 -10.65
C VAL A 535 -3.22 -25.73 -11.43
N GLY A 536 -4.38 -25.90 -10.82
CA GLY A 536 -5.71 -25.59 -11.34
C GLY A 536 -5.90 -24.11 -11.61
N VAL A 537 -5.45 -23.21 -10.71
CA VAL A 537 -5.50 -21.77 -10.96
C VAL A 537 -4.55 -21.36 -12.08
N ASP A 538 -3.34 -21.93 -12.14
CA ASP A 538 -2.42 -21.70 -13.25
C ASP A 538 -3.01 -22.19 -14.60
N ILE A 539 -3.74 -23.32 -14.62
CA ILE A 539 -4.46 -23.83 -15.81
C ILE A 539 -5.66 -22.93 -16.15
N PHE A 540 -6.48 -22.57 -15.17
CA PHE A 540 -7.67 -21.72 -15.34
C PHE A 540 -7.31 -20.33 -15.88
N LYS A 541 -6.31 -19.67 -15.27
CA LYS A 541 -5.77 -18.38 -15.75
C LYS A 541 -5.21 -18.49 -17.17
N SER A 542 -4.83 -19.68 -17.62
CA SER A 542 -4.33 -19.91 -18.97
C SER A 542 -5.42 -20.18 -20.03
N LEU A 543 -6.67 -20.45 -19.62
CA LEU A 543 -7.78 -20.75 -20.55
C LEU A 543 -8.27 -19.49 -21.27
N ARG A 544 -8.48 -18.38 -20.55
CA ARG A 544 -8.97 -17.11 -21.15
C ARG A 544 -8.07 -16.62 -22.29
N PRO A 545 -6.72 -16.56 -22.14
CA PRO A 545 -5.82 -16.26 -23.26
C PRO A 545 -5.96 -17.20 -24.46
N LEU A 546 -6.13 -18.51 -24.23
CA LEU A 546 -6.27 -19.50 -25.31
C LEU A 546 -7.59 -19.33 -26.06
N VAL A 547 -8.68 -19.01 -25.36
CA VAL A 547 -9.99 -18.71 -25.95
C VAL A 547 -9.95 -17.40 -26.73
N LEU A 548 -9.30 -16.38 -26.18
CA LEU A 548 -9.11 -15.10 -26.89
C LEU A 548 -8.33 -15.31 -28.20
N CYS A 549 -7.31 -16.17 -28.22
CA CYS A 549 -6.58 -16.52 -29.45
C CYS A 549 -7.44 -17.19 -30.55
N LEU A 550 -8.65 -17.66 -30.25
CA LEU A 550 -9.57 -18.29 -31.22
C LEU A 550 -10.53 -17.29 -31.87
N SER A 551 -10.63 -16.05 -31.37
CA SER A 551 -11.51 -15.03 -31.95
C SER A 551 -10.81 -14.26 -33.10
N PRO A 552 -11.28 -14.35 -34.36
CA PRO A 552 -10.62 -13.74 -35.52
C PRO A 552 -10.56 -12.21 -35.47
N SER A 553 -11.46 -11.54 -34.74
CA SER A 553 -11.41 -10.08 -34.50
C SER A 553 -10.36 -9.65 -33.49
N SER A 554 -9.82 -10.58 -32.68
CA SER A 554 -8.83 -10.28 -31.63
C SER A 554 -7.36 -10.46 -32.08
N SER A 555 -7.15 -11.03 -33.28
CA SER A 555 -5.84 -11.24 -33.93
C SER A 555 -4.98 -9.97 -33.98
N PHE A 556 -5.62 -8.80 -33.94
CA PHE A 556 -5.00 -7.49 -34.11
C PHE A 556 -4.23 -6.97 -32.86
N ASN A 557 -4.45 -7.55 -31.67
CA ASN A 557 -3.79 -7.08 -30.43
C ASN A 557 -2.49 -7.80 -30.08
N ILE A 558 -2.36 -9.11 -30.32
CA ILE A 558 -1.14 -9.85 -29.95
C ILE A 558 0.05 -9.46 -30.82
N GLN A 559 -0.18 -9.24 -32.12
CA GLN A 559 0.87 -8.78 -33.04
C GLN A 559 1.35 -7.38 -32.66
N THR A 560 0.42 -6.46 -32.36
CA THR A 560 0.71 -5.11 -31.87
C THR A 560 1.46 -5.14 -30.53
N LEU A 561 1.05 -5.99 -29.58
CA LEU A 561 1.75 -6.17 -28.31
C LEU A 561 3.13 -6.77 -28.47
N ARG A 562 3.32 -7.65 -29.46
CA ARG A 562 4.62 -8.23 -29.77
C ARG A 562 5.56 -7.18 -30.35
N LEU A 563 5.07 -6.36 -31.28
CA LEU A 563 5.81 -5.21 -31.84
C LEU A 563 6.16 -4.22 -30.73
N ARG A 564 5.20 -3.87 -29.88
CA ARG A 564 5.41 -2.96 -28.75
C ARG A 564 6.39 -3.53 -27.73
N ARG A 565 6.34 -4.84 -27.46
CA ARG A 565 7.31 -5.51 -26.59
C ARG A 565 8.72 -5.49 -27.19
N SER A 566 8.87 -5.73 -28.50
CA SER A 566 10.19 -5.66 -29.14
C SER A 566 10.76 -4.24 -29.13
N GLU A 567 9.91 -3.24 -29.37
CA GLU A 567 10.28 -1.82 -29.30
C GLU A 567 10.72 -1.43 -27.88
N LEU A 568 9.92 -1.75 -26.87
CA LEU A 568 10.25 -1.47 -25.47
C LEU A 568 11.46 -2.26 -24.99
N SER A 569 11.64 -3.50 -25.44
CA SER A 569 12.83 -4.30 -25.13
C SER A 569 14.09 -3.66 -25.72
N ALA A 570 14.03 -3.12 -26.95
CA ALA A 570 15.12 -2.39 -27.55
C ALA A 570 15.41 -1.08 -26.79
N GLN A 571 14.40 -0.27 -26.50
CA GLN A 571 14.55 0.98 -25.75
C GLN A 571 15.11 0.77 -24.33
N VAL A 572 14.62 -0.23 -23.60
CA VAL A 572 15.16 -0.60 -22.27
C VAL A 572 16.61 -1.04 -22.38
N THR A 573 16.95 -1.84 -23.39
CA THR A 573 18.32 -2.35 -23.58
C THR A 573 19.29 -1.21 -23.95
N ASP A 574 18.88 -0.32 -24.84
CA ASP A 574 19.65 0.85 -25.24
C ASP A 574 19.89 1.82 -24.07
N LEU A 575 18.84 2.12 -23.31
CA LEU A 575 18.96 2.99 -22.13
C LEU A 575 19.85 2.39 -21.04
N ILE A 576 19.78 1.08 -20.83
CA ILE A 576 20.68 0.38 -19.90
C ILE A 576 22.12 0.36 -20.41
N ASN A 577 22.34 0.20 -21.72
CA ASN A 577 23.66 0.21 -22.32
C ASN A 577 24.31 1.61 -22.31
N THR A 578 23.51 2.68 -22.38
CA THR A 578 23.99 4.06 -22.33
C THR A 578 24.28 4.52 -20.89
N LEU A 579 23.34 4.29 -19.96
CA LEU A 579 23.48 4.75 -18.57
C LEU A 579 24.23 3.75 -17.65
N GLY A 580 24.29 2.48 -18.03
CA GLY A 580 24.92 1.42 -17.25
C GLY A 580 26.43 1.64 -17.00
N PRO A 581 27.24 1.96 -18.03
CA PRO A 581 28.67 2.24 -17.89
C PRO A 581 28.99 3.46 -17.04
N GLU A 582 28.13 4.49 -17.03
CA GLU A 582 28.30 5.68 -16.18
C GLU A 582 28.19 5.36 -14.68
N MET A 583 27.35 4.38 -14.34
CA MET A 583 27.07 3.99 -12.95
C MET A 583 27.99 2.87 -12.45
N PHE A 584 28.35 1.93 -13.33
CA PHE A 584 29.18 0.78 -12.99
C PHE A 584 30.38 0.72 -13.95
N PRO A 585 31.61 1.08 -13.51
CA PRO A 585 32.80 1.05 -14.36
C PRO A 585 33.11 -0.34 -14.95
N ASP A 586 32.67 -1.40 -14.25
CA ASP A 586 32.80 -2.80 -14.67
C ASP A 586 31.55 -3.36 -15.37
N PHE A 587 30.68 -2.50 -15.89
CA PHE A 587 29.38 -2.88 -16.48
C PHE A 587 29.54 -3.94 -17.59
N ASP A 588 30.44 -3.73 -18.54
CA ASP A 588 30.65 -4.65 -19.66
C ASP A 588 31.36 -5.95 -19.26
N LYS A 589 32.17 -5.92 -18.18
CA LYS A 589 32.86 -7.11 -17.65
C LYS A 589 31.95 -7.99 -16.77
N THR A 590 30.98 -7.38 -16.08
CA THR A 590 30.05 -8.06 -15.14
C THR A 590 28.62 -8.14 -15.66
N ARG A 591 28.44 -8.01 -16.97
CA ARG A 591 27.13 -7.98 -17.62
C ARG A 591 26.33 -9.26 -17.32
N LEU A 592 25.18 -9.10 -16.66
CA LEU A 592 24.37 -10.22 -16.16
C LEU A 592 23.52 -10.89 -17.25
N VAL A 593 23.19 -10.16 -18.31
CA VAL A 593 22.42 -10.65 -19.46
C VAL A 593 23.18 -10.29 -20.74
N PRO A 594 23.48 -11.25 -21.65
CA PRO A 594 24.16 -10.97 -22.91
C PRO A 594 23.36 -9.96 -23.76
N ASP A 595 24.06 -9.08 -24.49
CA ASP A 595 23.41 -8.14 -25.40
C ASP A 595 22.81 -8.89 -26.60
N PRO A 596 21.49 -8.81 -26.85
CA PRO A 596 20.89 -9.41 -28.04
C PRO A 596 21.20 -8.66 -29.34
N PHE A 597 21.61 -7.38 -29.29
CA PHE A 597 21.77 -6.52 -30.47
C PHE A 597 23.24 -6.33 -30.86
N LYS A 598 24.18 -6.77 -30.03
CA LYS A 598 25.61 -6.76 -30.32
C LYS A 598 25.95 -8.05 -31.08
N VAL A 599 26.01 -7.96 -32.41
CA VAL A 599 26.56 -9.02 -33.26
C VAL A 599 27.98 -9.32 -32.78
N GLU A 600 28.26 -10.56 -32.40
CA GLU A 600 29.63 -11.02 -32.12
C GLU A 600 30.47 -10.82 -33.40
N SER A 601 31.14 -9.68 -33.49
CA SER A 601 32.36 -9.58 -34.28
C SER A 601 33.37 -10.46 -33.58
N GLY A 602 33.65 -11.62 -34.17
CA GLY A 602 34.76 -12.47 -33.75
C GLY A 602 36.07 -11.66 -33.69
N PRO A 603 37.08 -12.13 -32.94
CA PRO A 603 38.29 -11.36 -32.69
C PRO A 603 38.99 -11.04 -34.02
N SER A 604 39.07 -9.76 -34.36
CA SER A 604 39.84 -9.26 -35.49
C SER A 604 41.31 -9.67 -35.31
N PRO A 605 41.94 -10.33 -36.31
CA PRO A 605 43.34 -10.68 -36.21
C PRO A 605 44.20 -9.42 -36.30
N ILE A 606 45.27 -9.48 -35.50
CA ILE A 606 46.36 -8.53 -35.32
C ILE A 606 46.85 -7.98 -36.67
N SER A 607 46.93 -6.65 -36.78
CA SER A 607 47.59 -5.96 -37.89
C SER A 607 49.09 -6.28 -37.92
N PRO A 608 49.67 -6.62 -39.08
CA PRO A 608 51.08 -6.38 -39.33
C PRO A 608 51.27 -5.03 -40.04
N THR A 609 52.19 -4.27 -39.48
CA THR A 609 52.79 -3.04 -40.00
C THR A 609 53.50 -3.23 -41.34
N ASP A 610 53.55 -2.13 -42.10
CA ASP A 610 54.51 -1.77 -43.15
C ASP A 610 54.81 -2.77 -44.27
N GLN A 611 54.37 -2.46 -45.50
CA GLN A 611 55.29 -2.32 -46.63
C GLN A 611 54.66 -1.64 -47.88
N LYS A 612 55.54 -0.93 -48.58
CA LYS A 612 55.36 -0.02 -49.73
C LYS A 612 54.85 -0.70 -51.01
N ARG A 613 54.20 0.14 -51.84
CA ARG A 613 54.18 0.19 -53.34
C ARG A 613 54.72 -1.02 -54.14
N ARG A 614 53.91 -1.50 -55.09
CA ARG A 614 54.14 -1.70 -56.56
C ARG A 614 53.14 -2.76 -57.05
N ARG A 615 52.19 -2.42 -57.95
CA ARG A 615 52.23 -2.42 -59.43
C ARG A 615 52.47 -3.80 -60.06
N ASP A 616 51.63 -4.05 -61.07
CA ASP A 616 51.67 -5.11 -62.09
C ASP A 616 51.08 -6.45 -61.63
N SER A 617 50.37 -7.24 -62.42
CA SER A 617 49.59 -7.12 -63.66
C SER A 617 48.99 -8.52 -63.88
N ASP A 618 48.04 -8.60 -64.80
CA ASP A 618 47.68 -9.79 -65.59
C ASP A 618 46.60 -10.77 -65.09
N GLN A 619 45.55 -10.75 -65.92
CA GLN A 619 44.94 -11.88 -66.63
C GLN A 619 43.95 -12.75 -65.82
N SER A 620 42.66 -12.55 -66.11
CA SER A 620 41.87 -13.28 -67.13
C SER A 620 41.35 -14.58 -66.53
N SER A 621 40.10 -15.01 -66.63
CA SER A 621 39.01 -14.85 -67.60
C SER A 621 37.82 -15.61 -66.93
N THR A 622 36.54 -15.28 -67.06
CA THR A 622 35.68 -15.48 -68.23
C THR A 622 34.22 -15.28 -67.75
N TYR A 623 33.41 -14.58 -68.57
CA TYR A 623 31.95 -14.62 -68.80
C TYR A 623 31.04 -15.49 -67.87
N GLY A 624 29.82 -15.10 -67.50
CA GLY A 624 28.99 -13.97 -67.89
C GLY A 624 27.56 -14.03 -67.27
N THR A 625 26.89 -12.89 -67.31
CA THR A 625 25.42 -12.65 -67.47
C THR A 625 24.38 -13.29 -66.52
N PHE A 626 23.70 -12.37 -65.80
CA PHE A 626 22.23 -12.27 -65.54
C PHE A 626 21.40 -13.54 -65.24
N GLU A 627 20.79 -13.60 -64.05
CA GLU A 627 19.33 -13.42 -63.86
C GLU A 627 18.88 -13.57 -62.39
N VAL A 628 17.72 -13.00 -62.12
CA VAL A 628 17.00 -12.85 -60.84
C VAL A 628 16.04 -14.02 -60.66
N GLU A 629 16.01 -14.71 -59.50
CA GLU A 629 14.77 -15.19 -58.84
C GLU A 629 15.03 -15.96 -57.52
N SER A 630 14.26 -15.57 -56.49
CA SER A 630 13.60 -16.32 -55.39
C SER A 630 14.24 -17.55 -54.68
N PRO A 631 13.98 -17.74 -53.36
CA PRO A 631 14.78 -18.63 -52.49
C PRO A 631 14.36 -20.11 -52.58
N PRO A 632 15.30 -21.07 -52.42
CA PRO A 632 14.97 -22.49 -52.53
C PRO A 632 14.51 -23.11 -51.20
N ALA A 633 13.63 -24.10 -51.37
CA ALA A 633 13.08 -24.99 -50.34
C ALA A 633 14.10 -26.04 -49.86
N LEU A 634 13.96 -26.43 -48.59
CA LEU A 634 14.73 -27.49 -47.94
C LEU A 634 14.13 -28.88 -48.23
N SER A 635 14.93 -29.76 -48.84
CA SER A 635 14.71 -31.21 -48.89
C SER A 635 15.81 -31.95 -48.10
N ARG A 636 15.37 -32.93 -47.32
CA ARG A 636 16.13 -33.80 -46.41
C ARG A 636 16.76 -35.00 -47.13
N ARG A 637 17.94 -35.42 -46.67
CA ARG A 637 18.34 -36.84 -46.53
C ARG A 637 19.42 -36.92 -45.45
N SER A 638 19.14 -37.44 -44.24
CA SER A 638 19.02 -38.86 -43.82
C SER A 638 20.35 -39.61 -43.83
N THR A 639 20.88 -39.89 -42.65
CA THR A 639 21.12 -41.28 -42.19
C THR A 639 21.30 -41.31 -40.67
N THR A 640 20.73 -42.34 -40.09
CA THR A 640 20.50 -42.60 -38.66
C THR A 640 21.32 -43.83 -38.24
N GLN A 641 21.92 -43.82 -37.05
CA GLN A 641 21.78 -44.88 -36.02
C GLN A 641 22.84 -44.70 -34.92
N SER A 642 22.40 -44.27 -33.74
CA SER A 642 22.43 -45.13 -32.54
C SER A 642 21.66 -44.45 -31.42
N SER A 643 20.86 -45.27 -30.76
CA SER A 643 19.75 -44.97 -29.85
C SER A 643 20.13 -44.43 -28.48
N ARG A 644 19.30 -43.50 -28.00
CA ARG A 644 18.80 -43.31 -26.61
C ARG A 644 19.50 -44.06 -25.47
N ALA A 645 20.07 -43.29 -24.54
CA ALA A 645 19.90 -43.49 -23.09
C ALA A 645 20.09 -42.14 -22.36
N LEU A 646 19.12 -41.74 -21.54
CA LEU A 646 19.13 -40.54 -20.69
C LEU A 646 20.28 -40.57 -19.66
N PRO A 647 20.77 -39.39 -19.25
CA PRO A 647 20.84 -39.07 -17.82
C PRO A 647 20.14 -37.73 -17.55
N ARG A 648 19.11 -37.71 -16.69
CA ARG A 648 19.21 -37.39 -15.25
C ARG A 648 19.98 -36.09 -15.01
N ASN A 649 19.19 -35.06 -14.68
CA ASN A 649 19.48 -33.97 -13.74
C ASN A 649 20.96 -33.86 -13.34
N ASP A 650 21.69 -32.95 -13.98
CA ASP A 650 22.93 -32.31 -13.53
C ASP A 650 23.46 -31.47 -14.71
N SER A 651 24.20 -30.39 -14.57
CA SER A 651 25.02 -29.95 -13.44
C SER A 651 25.48 -28.50 -13.65
N PHE A 652 25.89 -27.92 -12.54
CA PHE A 652 26.55 -26.65 -12.29
C PHE A 652 27.85 -26.36 -13.08
N SER A 653 27.97 -26.75 -14.35
CA SER A 653 29.24 -26.61 -15.09
C SER A 653 29.42 -25.28 -15.85
N ASN A 654 28.39 -24.44 -15.97
CA ASN A 654 28.48 -23.20 -16.76
C ASN A 654 28.54 -21.89 -15.95
N ILE A 655 28.75 -21.97 -14.63
CA ILE A 655 28.94 -20.77 -13.78
C ILE A 655 30.34 -20.15 -13.96
N GLY A 656 31.33 -20.94 -14.38
CA GLY A 656 32.72 -20.47 -14.54
C GLY A 656 32.95 -19.48 -15.70
N LYS A 657 32.00 -19.37 -16.65
CA LYS A 657 32.06 -18.38 -17.74
C LYS A 657 31.47 -17.01 -17.39
N VAL A 658 30.83 -16.89 -16.23
CA VAL A 658 30.34 -15.60 -15.74
C VAL A 658 31.38 -15.07 -14.77
N GLY A 659 32.01 -13.95 -15.12
CA GLY A 659 33.08 -13.27 -14.35
C GLY A 659 32.60 -12.66 -13.03
N ILE A 660 31.88 -13.44 -12.22
CA ILE A 660 31.34 -13.04 -10.90
C ILE A 660 32.40 -13.19 -9.78
N PHE A 661 33.58 -13.79 -10.05
CA PHE A 661 34.49 -14.26 -8.99
C PHE A 661 35.89 -13.61 -8.93
N SER A 662 36.19 -12.53 -9.64
CA SER A 662 37.52 -11.88 -9.54
C SER A 662 37.46 -10.49 -8.93
N THR A 663 37.52 -10.40 -7.59
CA THR A 663 37.95 -9.18 -6.90
C THR A 663 39.48 -9.22 -6.72
N ARG A 664 40.24 -9.06 -7.82
CA ARG A 664 41.65 -8.59 -7.84
C ARG A 664 42.15 -8.51 -9.30
N PRO A 665 42.92 -7.46 -9.69
CA PRO A 665 43.49 -7.34 -11.03
C PRO A 665 44.64 -8.34 -11.22
N PRO A 666 44.91 -8.85 -12.44
CA PRO A 666 46.13 -9.58 -12.72
C PRO A 666 47.32 -8.62 -12.60
N SER A 667 48.22 -8.92 -11.66
CA SER A 667 49.49 -8.25 -11.47
C SER A 667 50.31 -8.28 -12.77
N ARG A 668 50.52 -7.11 -13.39
CA ARG A 668 51.52 -6.96 -14.44
C ARG A 668 52.90 -6.81 -13.80
N SER A 669 53.80 -7.64 -14.32
CA SER A 669 55.23 -7.75 -14.09
C SER A 669 55.96 -6.42 -13.85
N ARG A 670 56.82 -6.43 -12.82
CA ARG A 670 57.90 -5.46 -12.61
C ARG A 670 58.85 -5.46 -13.81
N SER A 671 59.07 -4.29 -14.41
CA SER A 671 60.35 -3.93 -15.03
C SER A 671 60.75 -2.54 -14.53
N ARG A 672 61.97 -2.49 -14.00
CA ARG A 672 62.60 -1.34 -13.34
C ARG A 672 62.94 -0.24 -14.34
N SER A 673 62.75 1.02 -13.96
CA SER A 673 63.75 2.09 -14.14
C SER A 673 63.37 3.33 -13.32
N ARG A 674 64.39 3.87 -12.65
CA ARG A 674 64.40 5.07 -11.80
C ARG A 674 64.46 6.33 -12.67
N SER A 675 63.78 7.42 -12.26
CA SER A 675 64.39 8.77 -12.16
C SER A 675 63.38 9.81 -11.67
N SER A 676 63.93 10.73 -10.89
CA SER A 676 63.40 11.88 -10.14
C SER A 676 63.10 13.13 -10.97
N SER A 677 62.34 14.07 -10.36
CA SER A 677 62.35 15.57 -10.48
C SER A 677 60.92 16.11 -10.71
N SER A 678 60.25 16.74 -9.72
CA SER A 678 60.33 18.16 -9.31
C SER A 678 59.80 19.17 -10.34
N GLY A 679 58.85 20.02 -9.93
CA GLY A 679 58.59 21.33 -10.54
C GLY A 679 57.15 21.55 -11.02
N GLY A 680 56.53 22.66 -10.60
CA GLY A 680 55.16 23.09 -10.93
C GLY A 680 55.01 23.59 -12.38
N GLY A 681 53.93 24.23 -12.82
CA GLY A 681 52.70 24.73 -12.22
C GLY A 681 51.90 25.44 -13.34
N PHE A 682 50.61 25.71 -13.10
CA PHE A 682 49.68 26.57 -13.86
C PHE A 682 49.32 26.17 -15.31
N GLY A 683 48.05 26.18 -15.76
CA GLY A 683 46.77 26.50 -15.14
C GLY A 683 45.66 26.59 -16.20
N SER A 684 44.43 26.18 -15.87
CA SER A 684 43.17 26.84 -16.28
C SER A 684 41.97 26.23 -15.53
N SER A 685 41.59 26.90 -14.44
CA SER A 685 40.32 26.87 -13.69
C SER A 685 39.12 27.28 -14.57
N GLY A 686 37.83 27.02 -14.27
CA GLY A 686 37.10 26.59 -13.07
C GLY A 686 35.69 26.09 -13.47
N PHE A 687 34.81 25.56 -12.63
CA PHE A 687 34.44 25.90 -11.24
C PHE A 687 34.31 24.63 -10.33
N PRO A 688 34.22 24.79 -9.00
CA PRO A 688 34.96 23.96 -8.05
C PRO A 688 34.11 22.90 -7.33
N ILE A 689 34.75 21.77 -7.07
CA ILE A 689 34.35 20.79 -6.07
C ILE A 689 34.93 21.29 -4.74
N SER A 690 34.08 21.72 -3.81
CA SER A 690 34.50 21.88 -2.41
C SER A 690 34.59 20.49 -1.79
N ALA A 691 35.83 20.12 -1.48
CA ALA A 691 36.19 18.92 -0.74
C ALA A 691 35.64 18.97 0.70
N PHE A 692 35.15 17.82 1.17
CA PHE A 692 34.79 17.53 2.56
C PHE A 692 36.06 17.39 3.43
N THR A 693 36.77 18.48 3.67
CA THR A 693 37.89 18.54 4.61
C THR A 693 37.64 19.61 5.67
N THR A 694 36.67 19.37 6.55
CA THR A 694 36.53 20.04 7.87
C THR A 694 35.74 19.16 8.84
N LEU A 695 36.18 17.90 9.05
CA LEU A 695 35.64 17.03 10.09
C LEU A 695 36.48 16.98 11.38
N ASP A 696 37.53 17.80 11.49
CA ASP A 696 38.40 17.82 12.68
C ASP A 696 37.95 18.81 13.77
N SER A 697 36.78 19.45 13.63
CA SER A 697 36.22 20.31 14.68
C SER A 697 34.85 19.82 15.15
N ALA A 698 34.64 19.89 16.48
CA ALA A 698 33.38 19.51 17.13
C ALA A 698 32.16 20.28 16.58
N GLU A 699 32.37 21.46 16.00
CA GLU A 699 31.33 22.26 15.34
C GLU A 699 30.91 21.67 13.99
N GLY A 700 31.85 21.21 13.15
CA GLY A 700 31.54 20.56 11.87
C GLY A 700 30.75 19.26 12.05
N PHE A 701 31.07 18.50 13.10
CA PHE A 701 30.34 17.28 13.46
C PHE A 701 28.93 17.57 14.01
N ASN A 702 28.78 18.65 14.81
CA ASN A 702 27.48 19.08 15.31
C ASN A 702 26.57 19.61 14.18
N GLU A 703 27.15 20.26 13.17
CA GLU A 703 26.40 20.73 11.99
C GLU A 703 25.96 19.57 11.10
N ALA A 704 26.83 18.58 10.87
CA ALA A 704 26.48 17.35 10.16
C ALA A 704 25.39 16.56 10.91
N SER A 705 25.54 16.41 12.24
CA SER A 705 24.52 15.79 13.10
C SER A 705 23.20 16.55 13.09
N ARG A 706 23.22 17.88 13.01
CA ARG A 706 22.03 18.73 12.92
C ARG A 706 21.35 18.56 11.56
N LYS A 707 22.09 18.61 10.44
CA LYS A 707 21.58 18.37 9.08
C LYS A 707 21.01 16.97 8.90
N ILE A 708 21.63 15.95 9.51
CA ILE A 708 21.12 14.58 9.54
C ILE A 708 19.81 14.52 10.34
N ARG A 709 19.72 15.20 11.49
CA ARG A 709 18.49 15.30 12.30
C ARG A 709 17.36 16.04 11.59
N GLU A 710 17.70 17.06 10.81
CA GLU A 710 16.77 17.88 10.04
C GLU A 710 16.27 17.13 8.79
N ALA A 711 17.16 16.43 8.09
CA ALA A 711 16.80 15.47 7.04
C ALA A 711 15.91 14.34 7.57
N MET A 712 16.14 13.88 8.80
CA MET A 712 15.26 12.91 9.49
C MET A 712 13.90 13.51 9.89
N LYS A 713 13.83 14.77 10.33
CA LYS A 713 12.57 15.47 10.63
C LYS A 713 11.73 15.65 9.35
N ASN A 714 12.39 15.98 8.23
CA ASN A 714 11.74 16.07 6.92
C ASN A 714 11.29 14.71 6.37
N ARG A 715 12.08 13.64 6.56
CA ARG A 715 11.66 12.26 6.22
C ARG A 715 10.50 11.77 7.10
N ARG A 716 10.44 12.17 8.38
CA ARG A 716 9.31 11.87 9.27
C ARG A 716 8.03 12.61 8.84
N ARG A 717 8.13 13.89 8.46
CA ARG A 717 7.03 14.65 7.83
C ARG A 717 6.54 13.99 6.53
N LYS A 718 7.47 13.53 5.69
CA LYS A 718 7.15 12.81 4.45
C LYS A 718 6.50 11.46 4.74
N SER A 719 6.92 10.76 5.80
CA SER A 719 6.28 9.52 6.28
C SER A 719 4.89 9.76 6.86
N ASP A 720 4.63 10.89 7.51
CA ASP A 720 3.29 11.25 8.00
C ASP A 720 2.36 11.63 6.84
N GLN A 721 2.90 12.24 5.77
CA GLN A 721 2.20 12.44 4.49
C GLN A 721 1.89 11.11 3.77
N ILE A 722 2.86 10.18 3.70
CA ILE A 722 2.65 8.84 3.12
C ILE A 722 1.66 8.02 3.94
N LYS A 723 1.62 8.19 5.28
CA LYS A 723 0.62 7.56 6.15
C LYS A 723 -0.80 8.10 5.89
N MET A 724 -0.93 9.34 5.41
CA MET A 724 -2.20 9.90 4.93
C MET A 724 -2.56 9.41 3.53
N GLN A 725 -1.58 9.17 2.65
CA GLN A 725 -1.80 8.71 1.28
C GLN A 725 -2.11 7.20 1.21
N MET A 726 -1.42 6.36 1.99
CA MET A 726 -1.57 4.89 1.98
C MET A 726 -2.79 4.34 2.74
N GLY A 727 -3.46 5.18 3.52
CA GLY A 727 -4.70 4.80 4.22
C GLY A 727 -5.89 4.63 3.27
N GLU A 728 -5.76 5.03 2.00
CA GLU A 728 -6.84 4.98 1.01
C GLU A 728 -6.66 3.86 -0.04
N ASP A 729 -5.43 3.37 -0.27
CA ASP A 729 -5.16 2.20 -1.14
C ASP A 729 -5.50 0.84 -0.48
N GLU A 730 -6.34 0.83 0.57
CA GLU A 730 -6.53 -0.32 1.47
C GLU A 730 -7.66 -1.29 1.08
N ALA A 731 -8.32 -1.10 -0.07
CA ALA A 731 -9.38 -2.02 -0.55
C ALA A 731 -8.95 -2.97 -1.69
N ASP A 732 -8.09 -2.54 -2.63
CA ASP A 732 -7.88 -3.25 -3.92
C ASP A 732 -7.05 -4.55 -3.86
N ASP A 733 -6.31 -4.80 -2.78
CA ASP A 733 -5.56 -6.06 -2.65
C ASP A 733 -6.45 -7.25 -2.24
N SER A 734 -7.74 -6.99 -1.96
CA SER A 734 -8.76 -7.97 -1.53
C SER A 734 -9.37 -8.76 -2.68
N ASP A 735 -9.31 -8.24 -3.89
CA ASP A 735 -10.30 -8.58 -4.92
C ASP A 735 -9.99 -9.88 -5.67
N GLU A 736 -8.75 -10.38 -5.65
CA GLU A 736 -8.42 -11.66 -6.29
C GLU A 736 -9.08 -12.88 -5.61
N ASP A 737 -9.30 -12.82 -4.29
CA ASP A 737 -9.99 -13.88 -3.53
C ASP A 737 -11.52 -13.69 -3.54
N GLU A 738 -11.99 -12.46 -3.77
CA GLU A 738 -13.39 -12.08 -3.85
C GLU A 738 -13.97 -12.38 -5.24
N GLU A 739 -13.18 -12.21 -6.30
CA GLU A 739 -13.51 -12.57 -7.69
C GLU A 739 -13.78 -14.08 -7.83
N MET A 740 -13.04 -14.94 -7.12
CA MET A 740 -13.27 -16.39 -7.17
C MET A 740 -14.55 -16.80 -6.40
N ALA A 741 -14.84 -16.14 -5.28
CA ALA A 741 -16.05 -16.39 -4.49
C ALA A 741 -17.32 -15.80 -5.16
N LEU A 742 -17.19 -14.65 -5.83
CA LEU A 742 -18.23 -14.02 -6.64
C LEU A 742 -18.47 -14.80 -7.94
N ALA A 743 -17.42 -15.33 -8.59
CA ALA A 743 -17.57 -16.23 -9.73
C ALA A 743 -18.27 -17.54 -9.33
N PHE A 744 -17.98 -18.08 -8.15
CA PHE A 744 -18.65 -19.28 -7.64
C PHE A 744 -20.11 -19.00 -7.22
N LYS A 745 -20.38 -17.83 -6.63
CA LYS A 745 -21.75 -17.35 -6.33
C LYS A 745 -22.55 -17.03 -7.60
N SER A 746 -21.91 -16.48 -8.62
CA SER A 746 -22.51 -16.20 -9.94
C SER A 746 -22.87 -17.52 -10.65
N LEU A 747 -22.00 -18.53 -10.58
CA LEU A 747 -22.28 -19.85 -11.14
C LEU A 747 -23.45 -20.56 -10.41
N LEU A 748 -23.50 -20.48 -9.09
CA LEU A 748 -24.61 -21.03 -8.29
C LEU A 748 -25.92 -20.25 -8.46
N GLY A 749 -25.83 -18.93 -8.65
CA GLY A 749 -26.99 -18.07 -8.95
C GLY A 749 -27.62 -18.36 -10.30
N SER A 750 -26.84 -18.80 -11.29
CA SER A 750 -27.34 -19.14 -12.63
C SER A 750 -28.16 -20.44 -12.69
N VAL A 751 -28.08 -21.29 -11.66
CA VAL A 751 -28.77 -22.60 -11.60
C VAL A 751 -30.10 -22.54 -10.84
N VAL A 752 -30.42 -21.42 -10.19
CA VAL A 752 -31.71 -21.23 -9.49
C VAL A 752 -32.46 -20.07 -10.13
N GLY A 753 -33.21 -20.39 -11.18
CA GLY A 753 -34.16 -19.47 -11.78
C GLY A 753 -35.29 -19.15 -10.80
N ARG A 754 -35.45 -17.87 -10.47
CA ARG A 754 -36.72 -17.31 -9.98
C ARG A 754 -36.83 -15.86 -10.47
N GLY A 755 -37.82 -15.63 -11.33
CA GLY A 755 -38.09 -14.32 -11.93
C GLY A 755 -38.72 -13.31 -10.96
N GLY A 756 -38.49 -12.03 -11.26
CA GLY A 756 -39.18 -10.88 -10.70
C GLY A 756 -38.37 -9.58 -10.77
N GLY A 757 -38.79 -8.63 -11.62
CA GLY A 757 -38.61 -7.16 -11.50
C GLY A 757 -37.20 -6.56 -11.57
N GLY A 758 -36.92 -5.75 -12.59
CA GLY A 758 -35.64 -5.06 -12.79
C GLY A 758 -35.36 -3.92 -11.80
N ASP A 759 -34.14 -3.90 -11.25
CA ASP A 759 -33.61 -2.80 -10.42
C ASP A 759 -32.09 -2.69 -10.64
N GLY A 760 -31.68 -2.57 -11.89
CA GLY A 760 -30.30 -2.26 -12.28
C GLY A 760 -30.13 -0.76 -12.56
N PRO A 761 -28.94 -0.16 -12.34
CA PRO A 761 -28.70 1.24 -12.68
C PRO A 761 -28.96 1.49 -14.17
N ALA A 762 -29.69 2.56 -14.49
CA ALA A 762 -29.96 2.92 -15.88
C ALA A 762 -28.62 3.13 -16.64
N PRO A 763 -28.49 2.73 -17.91
CA PRO A 763 -27.28 2.99 -18.69
C PRO A 763 -26.95 4.49 -18.77
N MET A 764 -25.66 4.86 -18.78
CA MET A 764 -25.22 6.27 -18.78
C MET A 764 -25.90 7.12 -19.87
N ALA A 765 -25.93 6.61 -21.10
CA ALA A 765 -26.51 7.29 -22.26
C ALA A 765 -28.03 7.44 -22.17
N GLU A 766 -28.69 6.65 -21.34
CA GLU A 766 -30.13 6.70 -21.15
C GLU A 766 -30.55 7.66 -20.03
N LEU A 767 -29.65 7.96 -19.10
CA LEU A 767 -29.91 8.85 -17.96
C LEU A 767 -29.72 10.32 -18.32
N PHE A 768 -28.57 10.69 -18.89
CA PHE A 768 -28.28 12.05 -19.34
C PHE A 768 -27.78 12.06 -20.78
N ALA A 769 -28.17 13.07 -21.55
CA ALA A 769 -27.67 13.26 -22.90
C ALA A 769 -26.17 13.63 -22.87
N LYS A 770 -25.37 12.96 -23.71
CA LYS A 770 -23.95 13.27 -23.92
C LYS A 770 -23.83 14.40 -24.95
N THR A 771 -22.84 15.28 -24.78
CA THR A 771 -22.51 16.29 -25.79
C THR A 771 -22.06 15.64 -27.10
N ASP A 772 -22.56 16.11 -28.24
CA ASP A 772 -22.21 15.61 -29.57
C ASP A 772 -21.59 16.74 -30.41
N PRO A 773 -20.34 16.61 -30.90
CA PRO A 773 -19.69 17.63 -31.73
C PRO A 773 -20.51 18.05 -32.96
N ALA A 774 -21.32 17.15 -33.53
CA ALA A 774 -22.14 17.46 -34.70
C ALA A 774 -23.28 18.44 -34.40
N THR A 775 -23.82 18.45 -33.18
CA THR A 775 -24.96 19.29 -32.77
C THR A 775 -24.57 20.43 -31.84
N ASP A 776 -23.59 20.18 -30.95
CA ASP A 776 -23.13 21.11 -29.92
C ASP A 776 -21.88 21.92 -30.32
N GLY A 777 -21.32 21.65 -31.50
CA GLY A 777 -20.11 22.25 -32.04
C GLY A 777 -18.82 21.61 -31.53
N ASP A 778 -17.70 21.89 -32.22
CA ASP A 778 -16.37 21.35 -31.87
C ASP A 778 -15.87 21.82 -30.48
N GLU A 779 -16.44 22.90 -29.95
CA GLU A 779 -16.10 23.43 -28.62
C GLU A 779 -16.30 22.41 -27.49
N CYS A 780 -17.22 21.45 -27.64
CA CYS A 780 -17.43 20.41 -26.62
C CYS A 780 -16.27 19.40 -26.50
N LEU A 781 -15.34 19.36 -27.47
CA LEU A 781 -14.14 18.53 -27.46
C LEU A 781 -12.93 19.23 -26.83
N HIS A 782 -12.98 20.55 -26.67
CA HIS A 782 -11.88 21.36 -26.20
C HIS A 782 -12.12 21.81 -24.77
N ASP A 783 -11.13 21.55 -23.90
CA ASP A 783 -11.11 22.10 -22.55
C ASP A 783 -10.59 23.54 -22.56
N CYS A 784 -10.89 24.30 -21.50
CA CYS A 784 -10.61 25.72 -21.40
C CYS A 784 -9.14 26.10 -21.68
N GLU A 785 -8.88 26.71 -22.84
CA GLU A 785 -7.53 27.14 -23.25
C GLU A 785 -6.99 28.34 -22.44
N THR A 786 -7.90 29.16 -21.87
CA THR A 786 -7.56 30.39 -21.13
C THR A 786 -7.59 30.23 -19.61
N CYS A 787 -7.66 29.00 -19.12
CA CYS A 787 -7.73 28.72 -17.69
C CYS A 787 -6.37 28.95 -17.02
N THR A 788 -6.35 29.84 -16.02
CA THR A 788 -5.12 30.24 -15.32
C THR A 788 -4.97 29.52 -13.99
N VAL A 789 -6.08 29.08 -13.39
CA VAL A 789 -6.07 28.29 -12.16
C VAL A 789 -5.75 26.83 -12.49
N ARG A 790 -4.72 26.30 -11.82
CA ARG A 790 -4.34 24.89 -11.88
C ARG A 790 -4.26 24.32 -10.48
N TYR A 791 -4.44 23.01 -10.37
CA TYR A 791 -4.23 22.32 -9.10
C TYR A 791 -2.77 22.36 -8.66
N PRO A 792 -2.51 22.36 -7.33
CA PRO A 792 -1.16 22.44 -6.80
C PRO A 792 -0.34 21.18 -7.17
N ARG A 793 0.99 21.35 -7.27
CA ARG A 793 1.92 20.23 -7.51
C ARG A 793 1.77 19.18 -6.41
N GLY A 794 1.33 17.97 -6.78
CA GLY A 794 1.06 16.87 -5.85
C GLY A 794 -0.43 16.58 -5.58
N PHE A 795 -1.35 17.29 -6.25
CA PHE A 795 -2.77 16.94 -6.23
C PHE A 795 -3.01 15.68 -7.08
N SER A 796 -3.21 14.53 -6.42
CA SER A 796 -3.43 13.22 -7.07
C SER A 796 -4.78 12.63 -6.69
N ILE A 797 -5.52 12.17 -7.69
CA ILE A 797 -6.83 11.54 -7.57
C ILE A 797 -6.84 10.21 -8.34
N ASP A 798 -7.70 9.27 -7.94
CA ASP A 798 -7.90 7.99 -8.64
C ASP A 798 -8.62 8.24 -9.97
N GLU A 799 -7.95 8.02 -11.10
CA GLU A 799 -8.50 8.18 -12.46
C GLU A 799 -8.86 6.84 -13.14
N ASP A 800 -8.44 5.71 -12.57
CA ASP A 800 -8.53 4.39 -13.21
C ASP A 800 -9.83 3.65 -12.88
N ASP A 801 -10.44 3.95 -11.73
CA ASP A 801 -11.64 3.24 -11.27
C ASP A 801 -12.95 3.67 -11.98
N LEU A 802 -13.92 2.75 -12.05
CA LEU A 802 -15.25 2.98 -12.65
C LEU A 802 -16.11 3.85 -11.72
N LEU A 803 -16.53 5.02 -12.20
CA LEU A 803 -17.30 5.98 -11.39
C LEU A 803 -18.81 5.68 -11.33
N TYR A 804 -19.38 5.24 -12.45
CA TYR A 804 -20.83 5.24 -12.66
C TYR A 804 -21.55 4.08 -11.95
N GLY A 805 -22.63 4.39 -11.22
CA GLY A 805 -23.51 3.36 -10.61
C GLY A 805 -22.95 2.72 -9.33
N HIS A 806 -21.98 3.37 -8.69
CA HIS A 806 -21.33 2.91 -7.45
C HIS A 806 -21.48 3.93 -6.31
N VAL A 807 -22.67 4.49 -6.18
CA VAL A 807 -23.05 5.52 -5.23
C VAL A 807 -24.22 5.05 -4.38
N LYS A 808 -24.19 5.48 -3.12
CA LYS A 808 -25.27 5.25 -2.17
C LYS A 808 -26.49 6.09 -2.53
N ALA A 809 -27.55 5.49 -3.07
CA ALA A 809 -28.83 6.14 -3.37
C ALA A 809 -29.41 6.94 -2.19
N TRP A 810 -30.05 8.07 -2.48
CA TRP A 810 -30.86 8.86 -1.55
C TRP A 810 -32.13 9.38 -2.24
N SER A 811 -33.18 9.57 -1.44
CA SER A 811 -34.51 10.03 -1.88
C SER A 811 -34.68 11.53 -1.70
N THR A 812 -34.07 12.09 -0.66
CA THR A 812 -34.09 13.53 -0.32
C THR A 812 -32.70 13.98 0.15
N HIS A 813 -32.31 15.20 -0.18
CA HIS A 813 -31.03 15.80 0.22
C HIS A 813 -31.30 17.11 0.97
N LEU A 814 -30.86 17.16 2.22
CA LEU A 814 -31.06 18.26 3.15
C LEU A 814 -29.75 18.99 3.37
N LEU A 815 -29.72 20.28 3.02
CA LEU A 815 -28.56 21.16 3.17
C LEU A 815 -28.79 22.10 4.36
N VAL A 816 -28.01 21.94 5.42
CA VAL A 816 -28.13 22.78 6.63
C VAL A 816 -27.16 23.96 6.51
N ALA A 817 -27.66 25.19 6.60
CA ALA A 817 -26.82 26.38 6.62
C ALA A 817 -25.99 26.44 7.91
N THR A 818 -24.69 26.64 7.76
CA THR A 818 -23.76 26.76 8.90
C THR A 818 -22.80 27.95 8.77
N GLY A 819 -22.73 28.58 7.59
CA GLY A 819 -21.71 29.57 7.23
C GLY A 819 -20.26 29.04 7.20
N LYS A 820 -20.01 27.79 7.60
CA LYS A 820 -18.68 27.19 7.68
C LYS A 820 -18.27 26.58 6.35
N THR A 821 -16.97 26.45 6.12
CA THR A 821 -16.41 25.77 4.94
C THR A 821 -15.74 24.44 5.29
N ASP A 822 -15.62 24.12 6.57
CA ASP A 822 -15.09 22.87 7.10
C ASP A 822 -15.82 22.51 8.40
N TRP A 823 -15.97 21.20 8.66
CA TRP A 823 -16.80 20.66 9.75
C TRP A 823 -16.10 19.51 10.45
N VAL A 824 -16.63 19.05 11.59
CA VAL A 824 -16.19 17.79 12.22
C VAL A 824 -16.42 16.58 11.30
N ARG A 825 -15.67 15.49 11.50
CA ARG A 825 -15.56 14.37 10.55
C ARG A 825 -16.92 13.79 10.08
N ASP A 826 -17.90 13.72 10.96
CA ASP A 826 -19.28 13.38 10.64
C ASP A 826 -20.18 14.53 11.11
N VAL A 827 -20.99 15.08 10.22
CA VAL A 827 -21.82 16.26 10.53
C VAL A 827 -22.87 15.97 11.60
N ALA A 828 -23.25 14.71 11.79
CA ALA A 828 -24.14 14.30 12.88
C ALA A 828 -23.48 14.38 14.27
N ASP A 829 -22.14 14.42 14.35
CA ASP A 829 -21.40 14.54 15.62
C ASP A 829 -21.28 15.99 16.11
N GLU A 830 -21.77 16.96 15.34
CA GLU A 830 -21.63 18.38 15.66
C GLU A 830 -22.60 18.79 16.77
N LYS A 831 -22.06 18.93 17.99
CA LYS A 831 -22.85 19.10 19.21
C LYS A 831 -23.74 20.35 19.17
N GLY A 832 -25.01 20.18 19.53
CA GLY A 832 -25.99 21.26 19.58
C GLY A 832 -26.56 21.65 18.21
N SER A 833 -26.11 21.05 17.12
CA SER A 833 -26.59 21.38 15.77
C SER A 833 -27.89 20.67 15.40
N VAL A 834 -28.60 21.23 14.41
CA VAL A 834 -29.75 20.58 13.76
C VAL A 834 -29.36 19.23 13.17
N MET A 835 -28.13 19.10 12.65
CA MET A 835 -27.62 17.86 12.05
C MET A 835 -27.48 16.74 13.08
N GLN A 836 -27.04 17.06 14.31
CA GLN A 836 -27.01 16.11 15.42
C GLN A 836 -28.42 15.66 15.82
N ALA A 837 -29.37 16.59 15.85
CA ALA A 837 -30.76 16.26 16.19
C ALA A 837 -31.39 15.34 15.13
N ILE A 838 -31.16 15.59 13.84
CA ILE A 838 -31.64 14.71 12.76
C ILE A 838 -30.96 13.33 12.84
N GLY A 839 -29.65 13.28 13.11
CA GLY A 839 -28.93 12.01 13.25
C GLY A 839 -29.40 11.13 14.43
N LYS A 840 -30.07 11.72 15.42
CA LYS A 840 -30.68 11.01 16.56
C LYS A 840 -32.18 10.72 16.37
N ALA A 841 -32.83 11.39 15.43
CA ALA A 841 -34.26 11.21 15.16
C ALA A 841 -34.52 9.93 14.36
N GLU A 842 -35.80 9.53 14.29
CA GLU A 842 -36.21 8.41 13.43
C GLU A 842 -36.00 8.76 11.95
N ALA A 843 -35.64 7.73 11.16
CA ALA A 843 -35.44 7.91 9.73
C ALA A 843 -36.77 8.30 9.05
N PRO A 844 -36.73 9.20 8.05
CA PRO A 844 -37.94 9.63 7.36
C PRO A 844 -38.60 8.47 6.59
N SER A 845 -39.93 8.50 6.50
CA SER A 845 -40.73 7.45 5.85
C SER A 845 -40.69 7.52 4.32
N ASN A 846 -40.26 8.65 3.74
CA ASN A 846 -40.19 8.85 2.29
C ASN A 846 -38.86 8.37 1.65
N GLY A 847 -38.10 7.54 2.36
CA GLY A 847 -36.88 6.94 1.88
C GLY A 847 -35.64 7.54 2.54
N ARG A 848 -34.49 7.40 1.87
CA ARG A 848 -33.22 7.73 2.51
C ARG A 848 -32.89 9.21 2.41
N LEU A 849 -32.66 9.85 3.55
CA LEU A 849 -32.20 11.23 3.66
C LEU A 849 -30.68 11.33 3.58
N MET A 850 -30.18 12.15 2.66
CA MET A 850 -28.80 12.63 2.65
C MET A 850 -28.75 13.97 3.40
N ILE A 851 -27.90 14.06 4.43
CA ILE A 851 -27.74 15.29 5.23
C ILE A 851 -26.36 15.85 4.93
N SER A 852 -26.30 17.13 4.58
CA SER A 852 -25.06 17.83 4.31
C SER A 852 -25.04 19.18 5.04
N ALA A 853 -23.94 19.47 5.73
CA ALA A 853 -23.67 20.82 6.20
C ALA A 853 -23.24 21.69 5.01
N SER A 854 -23.63 22.96 4.99
CA SER A 854 -23.34 23.86 3.87
C SER A 854 -22.83 25.21 4.35
N ASN A 855 -21.99 25.86 3.54
CA ASN A 855 -21.52 27.23 3.78
C ASN A 855 -22.57 28.30 3.45
N MET A 856 -23.83 27.91 3.17
CA MET A 856 -24.95 28.85 3.07
C MET A 856 -24.98 29.76 4.31
N PRO A 857 -25.29 31.06 4.13
CA PRO A 857 -25.35 32.02 5.21
C PRO A 857 -26.48 31.64 6.17
N THR A 858 -26.21 31.84 7.45
CA THR A 858 -27.18 31.70 8.53
C THR A 858 -27.95 33.01 8.70
N PRO A 859 -29.20 33.01 9.18
CA PRO A 859 -30.00 34.23 9.34
C PRO A 859 -29.33 35.38 10.12
N HIS A 860 -28.43 35.05 11.05
CA HIS A 860 -27.71 36.00 11.90
C HIS A 860 -26.21 36.11 11.57
N ASP A 861 -25.74 35.47 10.49
CA ASP A 861 -24.31 35.39 10.12
C ASP A 861 -23.38 34.91 11.26
N THR A 862 -23.92 34.15 12.23
CA THR A 862 -23.17 33.53 13.32
C THR A 862 -22.92 32.05 13.03
N HIS A 863 -21.89 31.51 13.68
CA HIS A 863 -21.58 30.07 13.64
C HIS A 863 -22.10 29.31 14.87
N ASP A 864 -22.95 29.97 15.66
CA ASP A 864 -23.52 29.40 16.87
C ASP A 864 -24.75 28.55 16.55
N TYR A 865 -24.79 27.33 17.07
CA TYR A 865 -25.90 26.41 16.87
C TYR A 865 -27.05 26.63 17.84
N ALA A 866 -26.89 27.52 18.82
CA ALA A 866 -27.97 27.96 19.69
C ALA A 866 -29.04 28.78 18.95
N GLU A 867 -28.66 29.43 17.83
CA GLU A 867 -29.57 30.24 17.03
C GLU A 867 -30.27 29.40 15.94
N PRO A 868 -31.50 29.76 15.54
CA PRO A 868 -32.20 29.09 14.44
C PRO A 868 -31.46 29.25 13.10
N THR A 869 -31.39 28.17 12.33
CA THR A 869 -30.74 28.15 11.01
C THR A 869 -31.74 27.95 9.87
N THR A 870 -31.26 28.10 8.63
CA THR A 870 -32.01 27.84 7.41
C THR A 870 -31.58 26.50 6.81
N VAL A 871 -32.54 25.75 6.26
CA VAL A 871 -32.28 24.46 5.62
C VAL A 871 -32.86 24.45 4.21
N LEU A 872 -32.10 23.98 3.23
CA LEU A 872 -32.56 23.81 1.85
C LEU A 872 -32.85 22.33 1.58
N LEU A 873 -34.07 22.03 1.13
CA LEU A 873 -34.51 20.69 0.79
C LEU A 873 -34.49 20.48 -0.73
N LEU A 874 -33.83 19.40 -1.16
CA LEU A 874 -33.71 18.96 -2.55
C LEU A 874 -34.28 17.53 -2.68
N PRO A 875 -34.95 17.17 -3.78
CA PRO A 875 -35.13 17.93 -5.01
C PRO A 875 -36.23 19.02 -4.96
N SER A 876 -36.93 19.24 -3.84
CA SER A 876 -38.06 20.19 -3.80
C SER A 876 -37.70 21.67 -4.01
N PHE A 877 -36.41 22.05 -3.94
CA PHE A 877 -35.95 23.45 -4.00
C PHE A 877 -36.66 24.34 -2.96
N THR A 878 -36.90 23.80 -1.75
CA THR A 878 -37.64 24.51 -0.69
C THR A 878 -36.70 24.95 0.43
N LEU A 879 -36.68 26.23 0.75
CA LEU A 879 -35.98 26.81 1.90
C LEU A 879 -36.91 26.76 3.11
N VAL A 880 -36.44 26.18 4.21
CA VAL A 880 -37.10 26.16 5.51
C VAL A 880 -36.32 27.05 6.46
N LYS A 881 -36.87 28.22 6.81
CA LYS A 881 -36.27 29.15 7.76
C LYS A 881 -36.66 28.81 9.20
N ASN A 882 -35.92 29.37 10.16
CA ASN A 882 -36.15 29.20 11.61
C ASN A 882 -36.04 27.75 12.11
N THR A 883 -35.18 26.94 11.51
CA THR A 883 -34.96 25.55 11.91
C THR A 883 -34.06 25.48 13.14
N HIS A 884 -34.57 24.94 14.24
CA HIS A 884 -33.84 24.72 15.50
C HIS A 884 -33.82 23.22 15.85
N PRO A 885 -32.80 22.69 16.58
CA PRO A 885 -32.72 21.28 16.95
C PRO A 885 -33.99 20.69 17.61
N SER A 886 -34.75 21.49 18.35
CA SER A 886 -36.01 21.09 18.98
C SER A 886 -37.15 20.86 17.99
N ASN A 887 -37.14 21.54 16.84
CA ASN A 887 -38.20 21.48 15.82
C ASN A 887 -37.93 20.37 14.78
N VAL A 888 -36.84 19.63 14.92
CA VAL A 888 -36.45 18.56 13.98
C VAL A 888 -37.51 17.46 13.83
N PRO A 889 -38.19 16.99 14.89
CA PRO A 889 -39.26 16.00 14.72
C PRO A 889 -40.39 16.50 13.80
N LEU A 890 -40.80 17.76 13.96
CA LEU A 890 -41.80 18.41 13.10
C LEU A 890 -41.30 18.60 11.67
N LEU A 891 -40.04 19.01 11.50
CA LEU A 891 -39.39 19.11 10.19
C LEU A 891 -39.44 17.75 9.45
N ILE A 892 -39.17 16.64 10.15
CA ILE A 892 -39.19 15.31 9.55
C ILE A 892 -40.61 14.89 9.19
N SER A 893 -41.56 14.98 10.14
CA SER A 893 -42.91 14.46 9.96
C SER A 893 -43.75 15.26 8.96
N GLU A 894 -43.68 16.59 9.01
CA GLU A 894 -44.56 17.47 8.25
C GLU A 894 -43.95 17.98 6.94
N ILE A 895 -42.63 18.12 6.87
CA ILE A 895 -41.96 18.68 5.69
C ILE A 895 -41.23 17.58 4.91
N ILE A 896 -40.24 16.92 5.52
CA ILE A 896 -39.39 15.96 4.80
C ILE A 896 -40.21 14.78 4.29
N ASN A 897 -41.05 14.15 5.13
CA ASN A 897 -41.85 12.99 4.73
C ASN A 897 -42.87 13.29 3.62
N LYS A 898 -43.34 14.54 3.51
CA LYS A 898 -44.33 14.97 2.50
C LYS A 898 -43.68 15.58 1.25
N ALA A 899 -42.38 15.83 1.27
CA ALA A 899 -41.67 16.45 0.16
C ALA A 899 -41.45 15.49 -1.03
N PRO A 900 -41.37 16.02 -2.27
CA PRO A 900 -41.07 15.23 -3.45
C PRO A 900 -39.68 14.58 -3.35
N THR A 901 -39.60 13.31 -3.76
CA THR A 901 -38.36 12.51 -3.77
C THR A 901 -37.74 12.46 -5.17
N THR A 902 -36.54 11.89 -5.29
CA THR A 902 -35.83 11.72 -6.58
C THR A 902 -36.59 10.87 -7.61
N THR A 903 -37.58 10.08 -7.18
CA THR A 903 -38.44 9.25 -8.04
C THR A 903 -39.84 9.82 -8.24
N SER A 904 -40.17 10.93 -7.59
CA SER A 904 -41.49 11.55 -7.72
C SER A 904 -41.61 12.26 -9.08
N PRO A 905 -42.78 12.22 -9.74
CA PRO A 905 -43.01 12.95 -10.98
C PRO A 905 -42.90 14.46 -10.76
N LEU A 906 -42.68 15.21 -11.85
CA LEU A 906 -42.64 16.68 -11.82
C LEU A 906 -44.05 17.24 -11.57
N GLN A 907 -44.40 17.44 -10.31
CA GLN A 907 -45.65 18.07 -9.88
C GLN A 907 -45.35 19.21 -8.89
N PRO A 908 -46.18 20.26 -8.84
CA PRO A 908 -46.01 21.36 -7.89
C PRO A 908 -46.02 20.88 -6.44
N SER A 909 -45.13 21.43 -5.62
CA SER A 909 -45.06 21.10 -4.19
C SER A 909 -46.33 21.53 -3.44
N THR A 910 -46.90 20.62 -2.63
CA THR A 910 -48.10 20.86 -1.79
C THR A 910 -47.76 21.17 -0.33
N LEU A 911 -46.52 21.58 -0.05
CA LEU A 911 -46.05 21.87 1.30
C LEU A 911 -46.72 23.13 1.88
N PRO A 912 -47.06 23.14 3.19
CA PRO A 912 -47.67 24.30 3.84
C PRO A 912 -46.70 25.50 3.93
N ALA A 913 -47.20 26.72 3.78
CA ALA A 913 -46.37 27.94 3.79
C ALA A 913 -45.73 28.24 5.16
N SER A 914 -46.38 27.85 6.25
CA SER A 914 -45.84 27.97 7.61
C SER A 914 -46.39 26.87 8.52
N LEU A 915 -45.59 26.48 9.52
CA LEU A 915 -45.98 25.54 10.56
C LEU A 915 -45.74 26.17 11.94
N PRO A 916 -46.72 26.11 12.86
CA PRO A 916 -46.55 26.61 14.22
C PRO A 916 -45.46 25.81 14.95
N GLY A 917 -44.61 26.52 15.70
CA GLY A 917 -43.59 25.88 16.55
C GLY A 917 -44.24 25.04 17.65
N ALA A 918 -43.57 23.97 18.09
CA ALA A 918 -44.04 23.12 19.19
C ALA A 918 -44.08 23.85 20.55
N ASP A 919 -43.38 24.97 20.68
CA ASP A 919 -43.20 25.77 21.89
C ASP A 919 -43.32 27.27 21.54
N PRO A 920 -44.08 28.10 22.31
CA PRO A 920 -44.24 29.54 22.05
C PRO A 920 -42.94 30.36 22.16
N SER A 921 -41.88 29.78 22.72
CA SER A 921 -40.55 30.43 22.81
C SER A 921 -39.72 30.30 21.52
N ILE A 922 -40.17 29.53 20.53
CA ILE A 922 -39.40 29.20 19.32
C ILE A 922 -40.15 29.71 18.07
N PRO A 923 -39.48 30.43 17.15
CA PRO A 923 -40.13 30.95 15.95
C PRO A 923 -40.74 29.84 15.08
N SER A 924 -41.86 30.15 14.41
CA SER A 924 -42.52 29.23 13.47
C SER A 924 -41.62 28.91 12.26
N LEU A 925 -41.73 27.68 11.76
CA LEU A 925 -41.05 27.26 10.54
C LEU A 925 -41.75 27.92 9.35
N THR A 926 -41.02 28.68 8.55
CA THR A 926 -41.54 29.30 7.32
C THR A 926 -40.88 28.67 6.10
N LEU A 927 -41.70 28.35 5.09
CA LEU A 927 -41.26 27.71 3.86
C LEU A 927 -41.30 28.71 2.70
N GLU A 928 -40.18 28.82 1.99
CA GLU A 928 -40.03 29.68 0.81
C GLU A 928 -39.44 28.89 -0.35
N ALA A 929 -39.77 29.28 -1.58
CA ALA A 929 -39.15 28.70 -2.77
C ALA A 929 -37.71 29.20 -2.91
N CYS A 930 -36.77 28.30 -3.25
CA CYS A 930 -35.38 28.68 -3.51
C CYS A 930 -35.30 29.52 -4.79
N PRO A 931 -34.69 30.73 -4.76
CA PRO A 931 -34.69 31.64 -5.90
C PRO A 931 -33.82 31.18 -7.08
N HIS A 932 -32.93 30.20 -6.87
CA HIS A 932 -32.00 29.74 -7.90
C HIS A 932 -32.65 28.80 -8.93
N SER A 933 -32.25 28.98 -10.19
CA SER A 933 -32.61 28.06 -11.29
C SER A 933 -31.79 26.76 -11.25
N ALA A 934 -30.54 26.85 -10.78
CA ALA A 934 -29.67 25.72 -10.54
C ALA A 934 -28.79 25.92 -9.29
N VAL A 935 -28.42 24.82 -8.64
CA VAL A 935 -27.54 24.83 -7.47
C VAL A 935 -26.37 23.88 -7.72
N ILE A 936 -25.15 24.38 -7.60
CA ILE A 936 -23.91 23.63 -7.67
C ILE A 936 -23.38 23.43 -6.26
N LEU A 937 -23.22 22.17 -5.86
CA LEU A 937 -22.67 21.80 -4.56
C LEU A 937 -21.31 21.14 -4.73
N MET A 938 -20.34 21.56 -3.92
CA MET A 938 -18.98 21.02 -3.96
C MET A 938 -18.49 20.60 -2.58
N CYS A 939 -17.92 19.41 -2.48
CA CYS A 939 -17.35 18.94 -1.22
C CYS A 939 -16.08 19.74 -0.87
N SER A 940 -16.09 20.49 0.24
CA SER A 940 -14.93 21.28 0.73
C SER A 940 -14.29 20.75 2.02
N GLN A 941 -14.86 19.69 2.60
CA GLN A 941 -14.52 19.26 3.96
C GLN A 941 -13.07 18.75 4.11
N ARG A 942 -12.19 19.63 4.58
CA ARG A 942 -10.75 19.40 4.72
C ARG A 942 -10.41 18.44 5.86
N THR A 943 -11.17 18.46 6.97
CA THR A 943 -10.94 17.52 8.08
C THR A 943 -11.15 16.06 7.68
N ARG A 944 -12.02 15.84 6.68
CA ARG A 944 -12.35 14.51 6.15
C ARG A 944 -11.41 14.13 5.01
N ASP A 945 -11.19 15.01 4.04
CA ASP A 945 -10.22 14.85 2.96
C ASP A 945 -9.59 16.20 2.56
N ALA A 946 -8.27 16.26 2.68
CA ALA A 946 -7.50 17.47 2.42
C ALA A 946 -7.54 17.91 0.94
N ARG A 947 -7.79 16.99 -0.01
CA ARG A 947 -7.92 17.31 -1.43
C ARG A 947 -9.21 18.06 -1.71
N CYS A 948 -10.34 17.63 -1.13
CA CYS A 948 -11.61 18.34 -1.25
C CYS A 948 -11.49 19.81 -0.79
N GLY A 949 -10.81 20.04 0.35
CA GLY A 949 -10.53 21.40 0.84
C GLY A 949 -9.56 22.21 -0.02
N GLN A 950 -8.76 21.57 -0.89
CA GLN A 950 -7.89 22.24 -1.86
C GLN A 950 -8.59 22.49 -3.20
N SER A 951 -9.39 21.53 -3.68
CA SER A 951 -10.03 21.60 -4.99
C SER A 951 -11.24 22.53 -5.01
N ALA A 952 -12.09 22.50 -3.98
CA ALA A 952 -13.35 23.22 -4.00
C ALA A 952 -13.20 24.76 -4.13
N PRO A 953 -12.27 25.44 -3.44
CA PRO A 953 -12.04 26.88 -3.64
C PRO A 953 -11.55 27.23 -5.05
N LEU A 954 -10.73 26.37 -5.66
CA LEU A 954 -10.19 26.58 -6.99
C LEU A 954 -11.26 26.38 -8.07
N LEU A 955 -12.09 25.34 -7.94
CA LEU A 955 -13.23 25.10 -8.81
C LEU A 955 -14.27 26.20 -8.69
N ARG A 956 -14.59 26.64 -7.46
CA ARG A 956 -15.50 27.78 -7.24
C ARG A 956 -15.01 29.03 -7.99
N LYS A 957 -13.72 29.34 -7.88
CA LYS A 957 -13.14 30.51 -8.54
C LYS A 957 -13.29 30.48 -10.07
N GLU A 958 -13.04 29.33 -10.71
CA GLU A 958 -13.21 29.20 -12.17
C GLU A 958 -14.68 29.13 -12.59
N LEU A 959 -15.55 28.43 -11.85
CA LEU A 959 -17.00 28.45 -12.11
C LEU A 959 -17.58 29.87 -12.03
N GLU A 960 -17.19 30.65 -11.02
CA GLU A 960 -17.57 32.05 -10.90
C GLU A 960 -17.06 32.88 -12.09
N ARG A 961 -15.82 32.63 -12.55
CA ARG A 961 -15.24 33.33 -13.70
C ARG A 961 -16.06 33.11 -14.97
N HIS A 962 -16.61 31.91 -15.19
CA HIS A 962 -17.44 31.61 -16.36
C HIS A 962 -18.91 32.03 -16.21
N LEU A 963 -19.46 32.03 -14.99
CA LEU A 963 -20.85 32.42 -14.74
C LEU A 963 -21.08 33.94 -14.64
N ARG A 964 -20.07 34.71 -14.21
CA ARG A 964 -20.17 36.17 -14.08
C ARG A 964 -20.39 36.90 -15.41
N PRO A 965 -19.65 36.59 -16.51
CA PRO A 965 -19.89 37.20 -17.83
C PRO A 965 -21.28 36.93 -18.38
N LEU A 966 -21.86 35.78 -18.04
CA LEU A 966 -23.24 35.41 -18.41
C LEU A 966 -24.29 36.09 -17.52
N GLY A 967 -23.87 36.79 -16.45
CA GLY A 967 -24.78 37.39 -15.48
C GLY A 967 -25.58 36.37 -14.65
N LEU A 968 -25.14 35.10 -14.62
CA LEU A 968 -25.89 33.98 -14.01
C LEU A 968 -25.43 33.63 -12.60
N TYR A 969 -24.24 34.02 -12.16
CA TYR A 969 -23.80 33.80 -10.78
C TYR A 969 -24.71 34.55 -9.80
N ARG A 970 -25.20 33.84 -8.77
CA ARG A 970 -25.99 34.40 -7.68
C ARG A 970 -25.38 33.96 -6.35
N ASP A 971 -25.15 34.92 -5.47
CA ASP A 971 -24.89 34.63 -4.07
C ASP A 971 -26.23 34.60 -3.30
N MET A 972 -26.28 34.09 -2.08
CA MET A 972 -27.54 34.02 -1.30
C MET A 972 -28.09 35.38 -0.88
N HIS A 973 -27.26 36.42 -0.87
CA HIS A 973 -27.70 37.80 -0.63
C HIS A 973 -28.16 38.51 -1.92
N ASP A 974 -28.07 37.84 -3.07
CA ASP A 974 -28.52 38.37 -4.36
C ASP A 974 -30.01 38.05 -4.54
N GLU A 975 -30.86 39.07 -4.37
CA GLU A 975 -32.32 38.96 -4.47
C GLU A 975 -32.83 38.84 -5.92
N ARG A 976 -31.93 38.89 -6.92
CA ARG A 976 -32.32 38.75 -8.32
C ARG A 976 -32.81 37.32 -8.61
N PRO A 977 -34.00 37.15 -9.22
CA PRO A 977 -34.55 35.83 -9.47
C PRO A 977 -33.69 35.01 -10.44
N GLY A 978 -33.68 33.69 -10.25
CA GLY A 978 -33.01 32.73 -11.11
C GLY A 978 -31.51 32.56 -10.83
N GLY A 979 -30.75 32.22 -11.87
CA GLY A 979 -29.30 32.06 -11.82
C GLY A 979 -28.81 30.80 -11.11
N VAL A 980 -27.53 30.80 -10.76
CA VAL A 980 -26.78 29.63 -10.25
C VAL A 980 -26.16 29.95 -8.90
N GLY A 981 -26.59 29.22 -7.86
CA GLY A 981 -25.97 29.26 -6.54
C GLY A 981 -24.82 28.24 -6.43
N ILE A 982 -23.69 28.65 -5.85
CA ILE A 982 -22.52 27.77 -5.66
C ILE A 982 -22.23 27.62 -4.16
N TYR A 983 -22.41 26.41 -3.63
CA TYR A 983 -22.22 26.12 -2.21
C TYR A 983 -21.19 25.03 -1.96
N PHE A 984 -20.44 25.22 -0.89
CA PHE A 984 -19.61 24.19 -0.30
C PHE A 984 -20.43 23.35 0.65
N ILE A 985 -20.24 22.04 0.56
CA ILE A 985 -20.93 21.07 1.38
C ILE A 985 -19.95 20.16 2.13
N SER A 986 -20.44 19.56 3.21
CA SER A 986 -19.77 18.48 3.90
C SER A 986 -19.57 17.27 2.99
N HIS A 987 -18.79 16.30 3.46
CA HIS A 987 -18.40 15.18 2.65
C HIS A 987 -19.56 14.28 2.20
N VAL A 988 -19.73 14.13 0.89
CA VAL A 988 -20.81 13.34 0.27
C VAL A 988 -20.43 11.92 -0.14
N GLY A 989 -19.17 11.50 0.00
CA GLY A 989 -18.66 10.22 -0.51
C GLY A 989 -17.60 10.40 -1.60
N GLY A 990 -16.91 9.31 -1.98
CA GLY A 990 -16.01 9.35 -3.15
C GLY A 990 -14.72 10.15 -2.98
N HIS A 991 -14.11 10.14 -1.79
CA HIS A 991 -12.84 10.83 -1.50
C HIS A 991 -11.72 10.54 -2.50
N LYS A 992 -11.59 9.26 -2.90
CA LYS A 992 -10.52 8.81 -3.80
C LYS A 992 -10.49 9.55 -5.14
N TYR A 993 -11.65 9.98 -5.62
CA TYR A 993 -11.79 10.78 -6.85
C TYR A 993 -11.61 12.28 -6.58
N SER A 994 -12.03 12.75 -5.39
CA SER A 994 -12.07 14.18 -5.00
C SER A 994 -12.78 15.06 -6.05
N ALA A 995 -12.78 16.38 -5.86
CA ALA A 995 -13.46 17.32 -6.78
C ALA A 995 -14.91 16.91 -7.10
N ASN A 996 -15.66 16.48 -6.08
CA ASN A 996 -17.07 16.11 -6.23
C ASN A 996 -17.90 17.37 -6.46
N VAL A 997 -18.64 17.38 -7.57
CA VAL A 997 -19.55 18.46 -7.97
C VAL A 997 -20.94 17.85 -8.19
N MET A 998 -21.95 18.34 -7.47
CA MET A 998 -23.33 17.94 -7.66
C MET A 998 -24.11 19.13 -8.23
N VAL A 999 -24.80 18.94 -9.34
CA VAL A 999 -25.57 19.98 -10.02
C VAL A 999 -27.04 19.60 -9.96
N TYR A 1000 -27.83 20.41 -9.27
CA TYR A 1000 -29.29 20.31 -9.28
C TYR A 1000 -29.86 21.40 -10.19
N ARG A 1001 -30.72 21.01 -11.14
CA ARG A 1001 -31.36 21.94 -12.09
C ARG A 1001 -32.87 21.83 -12.04
N ARG A 1002 -33.56 22.98 -12.09
CA ARG A 1002 -34.98 23.04 -12.44
C ARG A 1002 -35.19 22.60 -13.90
N PRO A 1003 -36.38 22.11 -14.28
CA PRO A 1003 -36.69 21.82 -15.67
C PRO A 1003 -36.52 23.07 -16.54
N ASN A 1004 -35.85 22.94 -17.68
CA ASN A 1004 -35.57 24.02 -18.62
C ASN A 1004 -35.05 25.32 -17.97
N ALA A 1005 -34.10 25.18 -17.02
CA ALA A 1005 -33.63 26.25 -16.13
C ALA A 1005 -33.21 27.56 -16.82
N PHE A 1006 -32.75 27.49 -18.07
CA PHE A 1006 -32.24 28.63 -18.85
C PHE A 1006 -32.78 28.70 -20.30
N GLY A 1007 -33.79 27.89 -20.65
CA GLY A 1007 -34.40 27.92 -22.00
C GLY A 1007 -33.56 27.26 -23.11
N GLN A 1008 -32.58 26.42 -22.78
CA GLN A 1008 -31.59 25.86 -23.72
C GLN A 1008 -31.58 24.32 -23.78
N ASP A 1009 -32.61 23.67 -23.23
CA ASP A 1009 -32.69 22.21 -23.20
C ASP A 1009 -33.32 21.69 -24.51
N GLU A 1010 -32.58 20.87 -25.28
CA GLU A 1010 -33.01 20.36 -26.61
C GLU A 1010 -34.09 19.27 -26.54
N GLU A 1011 -34.18 18.53 -25.42
CA GLU A 1011 -35.10 17.39 -25.23
C GLU A 1011 -36.25 17.71 -24.25
N ALA A 1012 -36.93 18.86 -24.41
CA ALA A 1012 -38.20 19.06 -23.73
C ALA A 1012 -39.28 18.18 -24.39
N ALA A 1013 -39.35 16.91 -23.98
CA ALA A 1013 -40.53 16.10 -24.19
C ALA A 1013 -41.70 16.76 -23.42
N ASP A 1014 -42.68 17.21 -24.19
CA ASP A 1014 -43.89 17.94 -23.82
C ASP A 1014 -43.71 19.35 -23.24
N PRO A 1015 -44.41 20.37 -23.78
CA PRO A 1015 -44.48 21.68 -23.15
C PRO A 1015 -45.17 21.54 -21.79
N LEU A 1016 -44.48 21.92 -20.71
CA LEU A 1016 -45.13 22.22 -19.44
C LEU A 1016 -46.19 23.30 -19.70
N PRO A 1017 -47.41 23.19 -19.12
CA PRO A 1017 -48.49 24.14 -19.40
C PRO A 1017 -48.05 25.57 -19.06
N GLU A 1018 -48.14 26.47 -20.05
CA GLU A 1018 -47.73 27.88 -19.98
C GLU A 1018 -48.59 28.76 -19.06
N GLU A 1019 -49.55 28.23 -18.32
CA GLU A 1019 -50.43 29.04 -17.48
C GLU A 1019 -50.56 28.44 -16.07
N GLY A 1020 -49.91 29.08 -15.08
CA GLY A 1020 -50.15 28.87 -13.65
C GLY A 1020 -49.17 27.96 -12.89
N GLY A 1021 -47.97 27.70 -13.42
CA GLY A 1021 -47.04 26.69 -12.89
C GLY A 1021 -46.43 26.97 -11.51
N GLY A 1022 -46.89 26.26 -10.47
CA GLY A 1022 -46.22 26.22 -9.17
C GLY A 1022 -44.84 25.55 -9.24
N ASP A 1023 -44.01 25.77 -8.20
CA ASP A 1023 -42.64 25.25 -8.13
C ASP A 1023 -42.60 23.71 -8.12
N VAL A 1024 -42.07 23.11 -9.19
CA VAL A 1024 -41.92 21.64 -9.38
C VAL A 1024 -40.58 21.09 -8.87
N GLY A 1025 -39.69 21.97 -8.40
CA GLY A 1025 -38.36 21.62 -7.90
C GLY A 1025 -37.36 21.21 -8.99
N ALA A 1026 -36.37 20.41 -8.60
CA ALA A 1026 -35.30 19.91 -9.47
C ALA A 1026 -35.82 18.82 -10.41
N ALA A 1027 -35.61 18.97 -11.72
CA ALA A 1027 -35.81 17.89 -12.68
C ALA A 1027 -34.61 16.95 -12.72
N GLN A 1028 -33.41 17.50 -12.67
CA GLN A 1028 -32.16 16.73 -12.79
C GLN A 1028 -31.28 16.94 -11.57
N GLY A 1029 -30.63 15.85 -11.15
CA GLY A 1029 -29.53 15.86 -10.19
C GLY A 1029 -28.34 15.11 -10.76
N ILE A 1030 -27.29 15.82 -11.16
CA ILE A 1030 -26.10 15.27 -11.82
C ILE A 1030 -24.95 15.26 -10.83
N TRP A 1031 -24.37 14.09 -10.54
CA TRP A 1031 -23.19 13.98 -9.67
C TRP A 1031 -21.94 13.63 -10.46
N LEU A 1032 -21.01 14.59 -10.52
CA LEU A 1032 -19.69 14.48 -11.14
C LEU A 1032 -18.56 14.36 -10.10
N ALA A 1033 -17.46 13.75 -10.50
CA ALA A 1033 -16.18 13.73 -9.79
C ALA A 1033 -15.01 13.86 -10.76
N ARG A 1034 -13.78 14.02 -10.23
CA ARG A 1034 -12.56 14.25 -11.02
C ARG A 1034 -12.60 15.53 -11.88
N VAL A 1035 -13.46 16.48 -11.53
CA VAL A 1035 -13.59 17.75 -12.24
C VAL A 1035 -12.32 18.56 -12.05
N ARG A 1036 -11.70 19.00 -13.14
CA ARG A 1036 -10.53 19.90 -13.12
C ARG A 1036 -10.98 21.34 -13.37
N PRO A 1037 -10.16 22.35 -13.00
CA PRO A 1037 -10.48 23.75 -13.30
C PRO A 1037 -10.68 24.02 -14.80
N GLU A 1038 -9.99 23.26 -15.65
CA GLU A 1038 -10.08 23.31 -17.11
C GLU A 1038 -11.44 22.81 -17.65
N ASP A 1039 -12.14 21.94 -16.90
CA ASP A 1039 -13.45 21.41 -17.27
C ASP A 1039 -14.60 22.38 -16.91
N CYS A 1040 -14.34 23.40 -16.10
CA CYS A 1040 -15.38 24.29 -15.57
C CYS A 1040 -16.13 25.05 -16.67
N GLU A 1041 -15.46 25.42 -17.76
CA GLU A 1041 -16.08 26.10 -18.90
C GLU A 1041 -17.17 25.22 -19.54
N ASN A 1042 -16.82 23.97 -19.86
CA ASN A 1042 -17.73 23.00 -20.47
C ASN A 1042 -18.85 22.57 -19.50
N LEU A 1043 -18.55 22.46 -18.21
CA LEU A 1043 -19.55 22.19 -17.18
C LEU A 1043 -20.60 23.30 -17.12
N VAL A 1044 -20.20 24.58 -17.22
CA VAL A 1044 -21.16 25.69 -17.29
C VAL A 1044 -21.93 25.64 -18.60
N ARG A 1045 -21.26 25.58 -19.76
CA ARG A 1045 -21.88 25.64 -21.08
C ARG A 1045 -22.88 24.53 -21.37
N TYR A 1046 -22.56 23.29 -20.99
CA TYR A 1046 -23.35 22.13 -21.38
C TYR A 1046 -24.11 21.50 -20.21
N THR A 1047 -23.47 21.36 -19.05
CA THR A 1047 -24.10 20.70 -17.89
C THR A 1047 -25.06 21.61 -17.14
N VAL A 1048 -24.67 22.85 -16.83
CA VAL A 1048 -25.52 23.78 -16.09
C VAL A 1048 -26.58 24.42 -16.99
N LEU A 1049 -26.21 24.84 -18.21
CA LEU A 1049 -27.15 25.52 -19.10
C LEU A 1049 -28.09 24.56 -19.83
N LYS A 1050 -27.57 23.47 -20.42
CA LYS A 1050 -28.33 22.56 -21.31
C LYS A 1050 -28.69 21.19 -20.70
N GLY A 1051 -28.22 20.88 -19.50
CA GLY A 1051 -28.46 19.57 -18.86
C GLY A 1051 -27.73 18.37 -19.48
N LYS A 1052 -26.75 18.61 -20.35
CA LYS A 1052 -25.93 17.56 -20.99
C LYS A 1052 -24.67 17.26 -20.18
N VAL A 1053 -24.17 16.03 -20.21
CA VAL A 1053 -22.96 15.65 -19.47
C VAL A 1053 -21.75 15.63 -20.41
N VAL A 1054 -20.70 16.33 -19.99
CA VAL A 1054 -19.38 16.36 -20.64
C VAL A 1054 -18.54 15.21 -20.07
N LYS A 1055 -17.88 14.43 -20.95
CA LYS A 1055 -17.03 13.28 -20.58
C LYS A 1055 -17.65 12.29 -19.57
N PRO A 1056 -18.88 11.78 -19.80
CA PRO A 1056 -19.61 10.96 -18.83
C PRO A 1056 -18.83 9.70 -18.39
N GLU A 1057 -18.05 9.10 -19.29
CA GLU A 1057 -17.25 7.91 -19.02
C GLU A 1057 -16.17 8.12 -17.94
N THR A 1058 -15.71 9.35 -17.75
CA THR A 1058 -14.60 9.67 -16.84
C THR A 1058 -14.99 10.48 -15.62
N GLN A 1059 -16.13 11.18 -15.64
CA GLN A 1059 -16.54 12.11 -14.58
C GLN A 1059 -17.89 11.78 -13.94
N LEU A 1060 -18.81 11.08 -14.62
CA LEU A 1060 -20.16 10.84 -14.10
C LEU A 1060 -20.18 9.73 -13.05
N ARG A 1061 -20.64 10.05 -11.83
CA ARG A 1061 -20.84 9.06 -10.76
C ARG A 1061 -22.25 8.48 -10.74
N GLY A 1062 -23.24 9.32 -11.02
CA GLY A 1062 -24.64 8.94 -10.91
C GLY A 1062 -25.53 10.18 -10.87
N GLY A 1063 -26.81 9.96 -10.62
CA GLY A 1063 -27.80 11.02 -10.63
C GLY A 1063 -29.21 10.51 -10.89
N PHE A 1064 -30.13 11.45 -11.04
CA PHE A 1064 -31.51 11.18 -11.41
C PHE A 1064 -32.00 12.20 -12.43
N ASP A 1065 -32.95 11.77 -13.25
CA ASP A 1065 -33.76 12.61 -14.13
C ASP A 1065 -35.24 12.27 -13.89
N ARG A 1066 -35.94 13.17 -13.21
CA ARG A 1066 -37.37 13.03 -12.85
C ARG A 1066 -38.29 13.21 -14.05
N ALA A 1067 -37.85 13.89 -15.11
CA ALA A 1067 -38.63 14.00 -16.35
C ALA A 1067 -38.62 12.66 -17.10
N LYS A 1068 -37.47 11.98 -17.13
CA LYS A 1068 -37.31 10.66 -17.75
C LYS A 1068 -37.72 9.48 -16.85
N GLY A 1069 -37.94 9.72 -15.56
CA GLY A 1069 -38.23 8.68 -14.57
C GLY A 1069 -37.06 7.70 -14.36
N LYS A 1070 -35.83 8.13 -14.65
CA LYS A 1070 -34.63 7.29 -14.59
C LYS A 1070 -33.69 7.77 -13.49
N MET A 1071 -32.99 6.82 -12.88
CA MET A 1071 -31.93 7.12 -11.91
C MET A 1071 -30.80 6.09 -12.00
N SER A 1072 -29.61 6.52 -11.59
CA SER A 1072 -28.46 5.64 -11.41
C SER A 1072 -27.70 6.09 -10.19
N TRP A 1073 -27.66 5.21 -9.19
CA TRP A 1073 -26.90 5.40 -7.97
C TRP A 1073 -25.77 4.40 -7.94
#